data_AF-A0A3E1D491-F1
#
_entry.id   AF-A0A3E1D491-F1
#
_cell.length_a   1.000
_cell.length_b   1.000
_cell.length_c   1.000
_cell.angle_alpha   90.00
_cell.angle_beta   90.00
_cell.angle_gamma   90.00
#
_symmetry.space_group_name_H-M   'P 1'
#
loop_
_entity.id
_entity.type
_entity.pdbx_description
1 polymer ?
#
loop_
_entity_poly.entity_id
_entity_poly.type
_entity_poly.pdbx_seq_one_letter_code
_entity_poly.pdbx_strand_id
1 'polypeptide(L)'
;MKNLTKITLLPLLLISGLLWAYEPKITHRDLSAKSVSKSALNTDATLLPNLGLQPFPQNQLFSNKTIEEIFRDDAVSEDNNSRALNHFYDPYKDRALTVLSTSVGKKSPDWSLEDTGDIAEQLVSYKDARKYFYDALTTNDPTFTAKVNETIRNGYWGLVFGNLGHTIHHIQDMAQPQHVRNDQHCDLGFFSCGGIFYNPSRYERYSSSDEIQFKIITIAASTQADAVFPAASEFKLPRDFWMNTAGTGIAEFTNKNFVSQGTNFRSYLGTVGASKYPFPLPGTPTNYNVDDLYAAQGATVPTGIQSLCTGVGVNCWMTMYPTQLTAKASTLSIFDQDLQAKGVHVIYDDGVTPIYYSDRLFALNRFNFDAVHETLIPKAVAYSAGLINYFFRGKIQISLPPDGVYSLIDGTETGFSKIKLRLTNASPPGEGMAGGTLVAIAKFHRNTCYANDLSDALNLNGDLNCRSKDEEIVVSEPIPDVTLVNSPTQFTFNFSANPIPKSATDLYIQVVYRGKLGNEADAVVVATQDISEPTYLSYHNDSDYIQIAGHVYTRPQINANPSLLALVKPTNCVIASSPPTLASDCFQPITLNQEWTAGGSAIPLYTVSALPVRSYTRVVLLTDVGTATSIADKIQICQPASAAVKPVKTQRDLTASTFNHSTITFWRGSYSWEHYSCVFIGDDSDPGAPDDRANVVAPRTDGAATPTAIQVLF
;
A
#
# COMPACT_ATOMS: atom_id res chain seq x y z
N MET A 1 46.20 -50.49 10.47
CA MET A 1 47.65 -50.19 10.33
C MET A 1 47.76 -49.03 9.33
N LYS A 2 48.19 -47.80 9.62
CA LYS A 2 49.02 -47.23 10.69
C LYS A 2 48.57 -45.78 11.02
N ASN A 3 48.43 -45.52 12.32
CA ASN A 3 48.77 -44.34 13.16
C ASN A 3 48.76 -42.91 12.56
N LEU A 4 47.94 -41.97 13.06
CA LEU A 4 48.10 -41.13 14.28
C LEU A 4 49.43 -40.35 14.37
N THR A 5 49.41 -39.01 14.31
CA THR A 5 49.56 -38.10 15.48
C THR A 5 49.47 -36.59 15.13
N LYS A 6 48.48 -35.91 15.78
CA LYS A 6 48.46 -34.58 16.47
C LYS A 6 49.02 -33.35 15.72
N ILE A 7 48.38 -32.17 15.73
CA ILE A 7 48.01 -31.37 16.92
C ILE A 7 46.78 -30.46 16.62
N THR A 8 45.94 -30.39 17.64
CA THR A 8 44.74 -29.60 17.93
C THR A 8 44.73 -28.11 17.56
N LEU A 9 43.61 -27.65 16.96
CA LEU A 9 42.96 -26.36 17.26
C LEU A 9 41.49 -26.38 16.77
N LEU A 10 40.61 -26.88 17.62
CA LEU A 10 39.18 -26.57 17.65
C LEU A 10 38.92 -26.05 19.08
N PRO A 11 38.21 -24.92 19.26
CA PRO A 11 36.76 -24.97 19.11
C PRO A 11 36.22 -23.81 18.27
N LEU A 12 35.81 -24.14 17.04
CA LEU A 12 34.86 -23.37 16.24
C LEU A 12 33.52 -24.10 16.30
N LEU A 13 32.95 -24.28 17.49
CA LEU A 13 31.63 -24.89 17.71
C LEU A 13 31.26 -24.83 19.20
N LEU A 14 30.83 -23.65 19.64
CA LEU A 14 30.02 -23.41 20.84
C LEU A 14 29.55 -21.94 20.79
N ILE A 15 28.77 -21.61 19.77
CA ILE A 15 28.00 -20.36 19.69
C ILE A 15 26.53 -20.76 19.53
N SER A 16 25.96 -21.35 20.57
CA SER A 16 24.53 -21.61 20.64
C SER A 16 24.12 -21.55 22.10
N GLY A 17 23.57 -20.41 22.49
CA GLY A 17 23.02 -20.17 23.82
C GLY A 17 23.58 -18.91 24.44
N LEU A 18 22.73 -17.87 24.52
CA LEU A 18 22.96 -16.55 25.15
C LEU A 18 23.69 -15.53 24.26
N LEU A 19 23.05 -15.11 23.17
CA LEU A 19 23.39 -13.86 22.49
C LEU A 19 22.14 -12.98 22.45
N TRP A 20 21.89 -12.28 23.56
CA TRP A 20 21.08 -11.08 23.52
C TRP A 20 22.05 -9.96 23.21
N ALA A 21 22.15 -9.57 21.93
CA ALA A 21 22.90 -8.38 21.55
C ALA A 21 22.23 -7.18 22.26
N TYR A 22 22.97 -6.58 23.18
CA TYR A 22 22.59 -5.36 23.89
C TYR A 22 23.71 -4.33 23.65
N GLU A 23 23.63 -3.64 22.52
CA GLU A 23 23.98 -2.23 22.37
C GLU A 23 23.08 -1.62 21.25
N PRO A 24 22.96 -0.30 21.16
CA PRO A 24 21.87 0.48 21.71
C PRO A 24 20.58 0.47 20.86
N LYS A 25 19.63 -0.35 21.31
CA LYS A 25 18.28 -0.58 20.77
C LYS A 25 17.39 0.67 20.58
N ILE A 26 17.87 1.88 20.87
CA ILE A 26 17.05 3.09 20.89
C ILE A 26 17.28 3.95 19.65
N THR A 27 18.52 4.07 19.14
CA THR A 27 18.80 4.98 18.01
C THR A 27 18.09 4.53 16.73
N HIS A 28 18.33 3.32 16.22
CA HIS A 28 17.62 2.80 15.04
C HIS A 28 16.11 2.75 15.25
N ARG A 29 15.68 2.44 16.48
CA ARG A 29 14.27 2.40 16.85
C ARG A 29 13.61 3.77 16.66
N ASP A 30 14.21 4.82 17.19
CA ASP A 30 13.61 6.16 17.11
C ASP A 30 13.78 6.80 15.73
N LEU A 31 14.89 6.55 15.02
CA LEU A 31 15.04 6.96 13.63
C LEU A 31 13.99 6.29 12.73
N SER A 32 13.70 5.02 12.95
CA SER A 32 12.69 4.28 12.18
C SER A 32 11.28 4.80 12.47
N ALA A 33 10.95 5.10 13.73
CA ALA A 33 9.68 5.75 14.08
C ALA A 33 9.53 7.11 13.37
N LYS A 34 10.59 7.94 13.36
CA LYS A 34 10.59 9.22 12.63
C LYS A 34 10.49 9.03 11.12
N SER A 35 11.12 8.00 10.57
CA SER A 35 11.07 7.68 9.14
C SER A 35 9.64 7.34 8.71
N VAL A 36 8.93 6.51 9.47
CA VAL A 36 7.51 6.20 9.23
C VAL A 36 6.67 7.48 9.30
N SER A 37 6.85 8.29 10.34
CA SER A 37 6.15 9.57 10.52
C SER A 37 6.38 10.57 9.37
N LYS A 38 7.56 10.56 8.75
CA LYS A 38 7.93 11.44 7.62
C LYS A 38 7.59 10.84 6.25
N SER A 39 7.21 9.57 6.19
CA SER A 39 6.86 8.88 4.95
C SER A 39 5.39 9.06 4.55
N ALA A 40 5.05 8.58 3.35
CA ALA A 40 3.69 8.55 2.80
C ALA A 40 2.74 7.69 3.64
N LEU A 41 3.24 6.77 4.46
CA LEU A 41 2.41 6.00 5.40
C LEU A 41 1.64 6.90 6.37
N ASN A 42 2.23 8.03 6.78
CA ASN A 42 1.61 9.03 7.64
C ASN A 42 1.17 10.29 6.86
N THR A 43 1.94 10.71 5.85
CA THR A 43 1.71 11.99 5.16
C THR A 43 0.69 11.90 4.00
N ASP A 44 0.46 10.72 3.44
CA ASP A 44 -0.61 10.46 2.46
C ASP A 44 -1.76 9.70 3.13
N ALA A 45 -2.80 10.45 3.52
CA ALA A 45 -3.98 9.89 4.19
C ALA A 45 -4.74 8.85 3.35
N THR A 46 -4.49 8.79 2.03
CA THR A 46 -5.16 7.85 1.11
C THR A 46 -4.37 6.56 0.91
N LEU A 47 -3.07 6.54 1.21
CA LEU A 47 -2.21 5.39 0.90
C LEU A 47 -2.72 4.12 1.59
N LEU A 48 -2.76 4.09 2.93
CA LEU A 48 -3.18 2.90 3.68
C LEU A 48 -4.64 2.48 3.38
N PRO A 49 -5.63 3.40 3.32
CA PRO A 49 -6.98 3.05 2.88
C PRO A 49 -7.03 2.41 1.49
N ASN A 50 -6.22 2.89 0.54
CA ASN A 50 -6.13 2.28 -0.80
C ASN A 50 -5.49 0.89 -0.78
N LEU A 51 -4.76 0.52 0.28
CA LEU A 51 -4.28 -0.85 0.51
C LEU A 51 -5.32 -1.73 1.24
N GLY A 52 -6.48 -1.16 1.62
CA GLY A 52 -7.47 -1.83 2.47
C GLY A 52 -7.05 -1.92 3.94
N LEU A 53 -6.21 -0.99 4.40
CA LEU A 53 -5.71 -0.86 5.76
C LEU A 53 -6.27 0.41 6.44
N GLN A 54 -6.23 0.45 7.77
CA GLN A 54 -6.61 1.64 8.53
C GLN A 54 -5.60 2.77 8.33
N PRO A 55 -6.05 4.03 8.28
CA PRO A 55 -5.15 5.17 8.14
C PRO A 55 -4.26 5.32 9.38
N PHE A 56 -3.01 5.71 9.17
CA PHE A 56 -2.09 6.04 10.27
C PHE A 56 -2.57 7.33 10.98
N PRO A 57 -2.43 7.48 12.31
CA PRO A 57 -1.80 6.58 13.29
C PRO A 57 -2.79 5.63 13.98
N GLN A 58 -3.88 5.20 13.33
CA GLN A 58 -4.81 4.28 13.99
C GLN A 58 -4.12 2.96 14.37
N ASN A 59 -4.51 2.40 15.52
CA ASN A 59 -3.91 1.20 16.11
C ASN A 59 -4.37 -0.09 15.41
N GLN A 60 -4.27 -0.18 14.08
CA GLN A 60 -4.37 -1.48 13.41
C GLN A 60 -3.17 -2.32 13.82
N LEU A 61 -3.46 -3.56 14.24
CA LEU A 61 -2.45 -4.47 14.73
C LEU A 61 -2.19 -5.60 13.73
N PHE A 62 -0.92 -5.87 13.50
CA PHE A 62 -0.43 -7.04 12.78
C PHE A 62 0.40 -7.85 13.78
N SER A 63 -0.06 -9.05 14.12
CA SER A 63 0.56 -9.87 15.18
C SER A 63 0.76 -9.11 16.51
N ASN A 64 -0.27 -8.35 16.93
CA ASN A 64 -0.30 -7.51 18.13
C ASN A 64 0.65 -6.29 18.12
N LYS A 65 1.20 -5.90 16.97
CA LYS A 65 2.02 -4.69 16.83
C LYS A 65 1.41 -3.73 15.81
N THR A 66 1.51 -2.44 16.09
CA THR A 66 1.22 -1.38 15.11
C THR A 66 2.28 -1.35 14.01
N ILE A 67 1.97 -0.69 12.88
CA ILE A 67 2.94 -0.48 11.79
C ILE A 67 4.23 0.17 12.33
N GLU A 68 4.10 1.21 13.16
CA GLU A 68 5.26 1.89 13.73
C GLU A 68 6.10 0.94 14.60
N GLU A 69 5.47 0.16 15.48
CA GLU A 69 6.18 -0.80 16.34
C GLU A 69 6.92 -1.88 15.54
N ILE A 70 6.37 -2.31 14.40
CA ILE A 70 7.02 -3.28 13.50
C ILE A 70 8.30 -2.68 12.92
N PHE A 71 8.22 -1.50 12.29
CA PHE A 71 9.40 -0.80 11.75
C PHE A 71 10.48 -0.58 12.83
N ARG A 72 10.05 -0.20 14.04
CA ARG A 72 10.92 0.04 15.19
C ARG A 72 11.66 -1.21 15.63
N ASP A 73 10.93 -2.30 15.82
CA ASP A 73 11.49 -3.54 16.38
C ASP A 73 12.31 -4.30 15.36
N ASP A 74 11.88 -4.35 14.10
CA ASP A 74 12.57 -5.11 13.05
C ASP A 74 13.85 -4.39 12.58
N ALA A 75 13.87 -3.06 12.56
CA ALA A 75 15.13 -2.31 12.37
C ALA A 75 16.16 -2.68 13.44
N VAL A 76 15.79 -2.64 14.73
CA VAL A 76 16.68 -3.06 15.82
C VAL A 76 17.11 -4.52 15.70
N SER A 77 16.26 -5.37 15.15
CA SER A 77 16.57 -6.80 15.03
C SER A 77 17.61 -7.11 13.94
N GLU A 78 17.87 -6.19 13.02
CA GLU A 78 18.88 -6.34 11.95
C GLU A 78 20.31 -6.42 12.51
N ASP A 79 20.58 -5.79 13.66
CA ASP A 79 21.89 -5.89 14.36
C ASP A 79 22.16 -7.25 15.02
N ASN A 80 21.22 -8.20 14.96
CA ASN A 80 21.38 -9.48 15.63
C ASN A 80 22.30 -10.45 14.87
N ASN A 81 23.14 -11.16 15.62
CA ASN A 81 23.96 -12.28 15.15
C ASN A 81 24.90 -11.89 13.99
N SER A 82 25.02 -12.77 12.99
CA SER A 82 25.90 -12.57 11.84
C SER A 82 25.37 -11.55 10.82
N ARG A 83 24.15 -11.03 10.98
CA ARG A 83 23.57 -10.05 10.04
C ARG A 83 24.34 -8.73 10.06
N ALA A 84 24.81 -8.32 11.24
CA ALA A 84 25.68 -7.17 11.47
C ALA A 84 26.93 -7.12 10.55
N LEU A 85 27.42 -8.27 10.08
CA LEU A 85 28.56 -8.32 9.16
C LEU A 85 28.27 -7.70 7.78
N ASN A 86 26.99 -7.54 7.43
CA ASN A 86 26.53 -6.97 6.16
C ASN A 86 26.19 -5.47 6.27
N HIS A 87 26.45 -4.83 7.40
CA HIS A 87 26.04 -3.43 7.66
C HIS A 87 26.98 -2.39 7.03
N PHE A 88 28.04 -2.85 6.38
CA PHE A 88 29.08 -2.00 5.80
C PHE A 88 28.96 -1.95 4.28
N TYR A 89 29.18 -0.76 3.73
CA TYR A 89 29.41 -0.59 2.31
C TYR A 89 30.36 0.59 2.07
N ASP A 90 31.57 0.30 1.61
CA ASP A 90 32.56 1.31 1.21
C ASP A 90 32.34 1.66 -0.27
N PRO A 91 31.67 2.79 -0.60
CA PRO A 91 31.35 3.13 -1.98
C PRO A 91 32.58 3.58 -2.77
N TYR A 92 33.65 4.04 -2.10
CA TYR A 92 34.86 4.48 -2.78
C TYR A 92 35.67 3.31 -3.34
N LYS A 93 35.70 2.18 -2.62
CA LYS A 93 36.38 0.95 -3.06
C LYS A 93 35.42 -0.15 -3.52
N ASP A 94 34.13 0.16 -3.55
CA ASP A 94 33.04 -0.73 -3.89
C ASP A 94 33.15 -2.12 -3.22
N ARG A 95 33.13 -2.15 -1.88
CA ARG A 95 33.37 -3.38 -1.11
C ARG A 95 32.59 -3.46 0.20
N ALA A 96 32.40 -4.70 0.66
CA ALA A 96 31.83 -5.04 1.96
C ALA A 96 32.85 -4.93 3.10
N LEU A 97 32.42 -5.23 4.33
CA LEU A 97 33.28 -5.31 5.50
C LEU A 97 34.48 -6.23 5.25
N THR A 98 35.67 -5.66 5.35
CA THR A 98 36.95 -6.35 5.19
C THR A 98 37.69 -6.40 6.52
N VAL A 99 37.94 -7.60 7.04
CA VAL A 99 38.75 -7.88 8.24
C VAL A 99 40.01 -8.64 7.80
N LEU A 100 41.19 -8.14 8.19
CA LEU A 100 42.49 -8.72 7.79
C LEU A 100 42.62 -8.92 6.26
N SER A 101 42.11 -7.96 5.48
CA SER A 101 42.06 -8.01 4.00
C SER A 101 41.11 -9.06 3.39
N THR A 102 40.33 -9.75 4.21
CA THR A 102 39.32 -10.73 3.78
C THR A 102 37.92 -10.15 3.98
N SER A 103 37.04 -10.31 2.98
CA SER A 103 35.63 -9.93 3.11
C SER A 103 34.92 -10.90 4.07
N VAL A 104 34.23 -10.39 5.09
CA VAL A 104 33.53 -11.19 6.11
C VAL A 104 32.00 -11.06 6.05
N GLY A 105 31.48 -10.35 5.05
CA GLY A 105 30.05 -10.19 4.77
C GLY A 105 29.81 -9.80 3.31
N LYS A 106 28.57 -9.46 3.00
CA LYS A 106 28.11 -8.87 1.73
C LYS A 106 28.07 -7.35 1.84
N LYS A 107 28.03 -6.65 0.70
CA LYS A 107 27.81 -5.20 0.69
C LYS A 107 26.40 -4.95 1.23
N SER A 108 26.23 -3.94 2.08
CA SER A 108 24.92 -3.54 2.61
C SER A 108 23.78 -3.50 1.57
N PRO A 109 23.92 -2.83 0.40
CA PRO A 109 22.84 -2.84 -0.59
C PRO A 109 22.57 -4.22 -1.19
N ASP A 110 23.59 -5.04 -1.41
CA ASP A 110 23.40 -6.38 -1.99
C ASP A 110 22.65 -7.30 -1.01
N TRP A 111 22.98 -7.23 0.28
CA TRP A 111 22.31 -7.97 1.34
C TRP A 111 20.87 -7.51 1.55
N SER A 112 20.65 -6.19 1.60
CA SER A 112 19.34 -5.63 1.90
C SER A 112 18.36 -5.72 0.74
N LEU A 113 18.84 -5.67 -0.51
CA LEU A 113 17.97 -5.57 -1.70
C LEU A 113 17.81 -6.89 -2.46
N GLU A 114 18.84 -7.75 -2.46
CA GLU A 114 18.91 -8.96 -3.30
C GLU A 114 18.68 -8.71 -4.80
N ASP A 115 18.93 -7.49 -5.27
CA ASP A 115 18.80 -7.07 -6.66
C ASP A 115 19.97 -7.58 -7.56
N THR A 116 21.04 -8.10 -6.96
CA THR A 116 22.13 -8.81 -7.66
C THR A 116 21.98 -10.33 -7.68
N GLY A 117 20.87 -10.85 -7.14
CA GLY A 117 20.58 -12.29 -7.05
C GLY A 117 20.34 -12.76 -5.61
N ASP A 118 19.72 -13.93 -5.50
CA ASP A 118 19.29 -14.52 -4.23
C ASP A 118 20.47 -14.87 -3.32
N ILE A 119 20.30 -14.61 -2.03
CA ILE A 119 21.27 -14.91 -0.98
C ILE A 119 20.64 -15.94 -0.04
N ALA A 120 21.17 -17.16 -0.03
CA ALA A 120 20.56 -18.29 0.68
C ALA A 120 20.35 -18.04 2.19
N GLU A 121 21.22 -17.26 2.84
CA GLU A 121 21.12 -16.91 4.25
C GLU A 121 20.25 -15.67 4.52
N GLN A 122 19.82 -14.95 3.48
CA GLN A 122 18.92 -13.81 3.62
C GLN A 122 17.47 -14.30 3.67
N LEU A 123 16.74 -13.87 4.69
CA LEU A 123 15.34 -14.23 4.95
C LEU A 123 14.42 -13.01 5.01
N VAL A 124 15.01 -11.81 5.03
CA VAL A 124 14.29 -10.54 5.07
C VAL A 124 15.01 -9.49 4.21
N SER A 125 14.48 -9.22 3.02
CA SER A 125 15.02 -8.25 2.06
C SER A 125 13.93 -7.36 1.45
N TYR A 126 14.35 -6.31 0.73
CA TYR A 126 13.44 -5.49 -0.06
C TYR A 126 12.69 -6.30 -1.12
N LYS A 127 13.37 -7.28 -1.73
CA LYS A 127 12.75 -8.22 -2.68
C LYS A 127 11.66 -9.04 -2.00
N ASP A 128 11.91 -9.56 -0.80
CA ASP A 128 10.91 -10.27 -0.02
C ASP A 128 9.73 -9.36 0.36
N ALA A 129 9.97 -8.10 0.71
CA ALA A 129 8.91 -7.12 0.95
C ALA A 129 7.97 -6.99 -0.27
N ARG A 130 8.51 -6.96 -1.50
CA ARG A 130 7.70 -6.93 -2.74
C ARG A 130 6.84 -8.18 -2.87
N LYS A 131 7.41 -9.35 -2.60
CA LYS A 131 6.68 -10.62 -2.63
C LYS A 131 5.55 -10.63 -1.60
N TYR A 132 5.84 -10.30 -0.35
CA TYR A 132 4.84 -10.27 0.72
C TYR A 132 3.78 -9.19 0.50
N PHE A 133 4.10 -8.10 -0.18
CA PHE A 133 3.11 -7.08 -0.53
C PHE A 133 2.08 -7.64 -1.53
N TYR A 134 2.53 -8.38 -2.54
CA TYR A 134 1.62 -9.11 -3.43
C TYR A 134 0.79 -10.15 -2.65
N ASP A 135 1.44 -10.98 -1.82
CA ASP A 135 0.77 -12.05 -1.06
C ASP A 135 -0.25 -11.51 -0.04
N ALA A 136 0.04 -10.37 0.60
CA ALA A 136 -0.86 -9.70 1.53
C ALA A 136 -2.16 -9.22 0.86
N LEU A 137 -2.11 -8.93 -0.45
CA LEU A 137 -3.27 -8.56 -1.23
C LEU A 137 -4.01 -9.80 -1.76
N THR A 138 -3.29 -10.79 -2.30
CA THR A 138 -3.90 -11.85 -3.13
C THR A 138 -4.11 -13.18 -2.44
N THR A 139 -3.55 -13.43 -1.24
CA THR A 139 -3.63 -14.78 -0.63
C THR A 139 -5.06 -15.13 -0.25
N ASN A 140 -5.57 -16.20 -0.88
CA ASN A 140 -6.89 -16.75 -0.65
C ASN A 140 -6.91 -18.25 -0.96
N ASP A 141 -6.83 -19.09 0.06
CA ASP A 141 -6.94 -20.54 -0.10
C ASP A 141 -8.41 -20.96 0.15
N PRO A 142 -9.09 -21.58 -0.83
CA PRO A 142 -10.49 -21.99 -0.67
C PRO A 142 -10.69 -23.11 0.36
N THR A 143 -9.62 -23.76 0.82
CA THR A 143 -9.67 -24.78 1.89
C THR A 143 -9.69 -24.17 3.29
N PHE A 144 -9.38 -22.87 3.42
CA PHE A 144 -9.40 -22.14 4.69
C PHE A 144 -10.66 -21.29 4.85
N THR A 145 -11.02 -21.00 6.11
CA THR A 145 -12.11 -20.07 6.42
C THR A 145 -11.69 -18.63 6.09
N ALA A 146 -12.67 -17.75 5.91
CA ALA A 146 -12.46 -16.30 5.72
C ALA A 146 -11.49 -15.72 6.77
N LYS A 147 -11.73 -16.03 8.06
CA LYS A 147 -10.88 -15.59 9.17
C LYS A 147 -9.43 -16.04 9.05
N VAL A 148 -9.19 -17.28 8.64
CA VAL A 148 -7.83 -17.82 8.50
C VAL A 148 -7.11 -17.14 7.35
N ASN A 149 -7.77 -17.00 6.19
CA ASN A 149 -7.20 -16.28 5.04
C ASN A 149 -6.90 -14.81 5.38
N GLU A 150 -7.83 -14.12 6.06
CA GLU A 150 -7.62 -12.75 6.56
C GLU A 150 -6.41 -12.67 7.52
N THR A 151 -6.27 -13.65 8.43
CA THR A 151 -5.15 -13.71 9.37
C THR A 151 -3.82 -13.93 8.65
N ILE A 152 -3.78 -14.77 7.63
CA ILE A 152 -2.59 -15.01 6.81
C ILE A 152 -2.19 -13.73 6.06
N ARG A 153 -3.14 -13.05 5.40
CA ARG A 153 -2.89 -11.77 4.73
C ARG A 153 -2.38 -10.70 5.69
N ASN A 154 -2.95 -10.61 6.88
CA ASN A 154 -2.46 -9.72 7.95
C ASN A 154 -1.04 -10.09 8.41
N GLY A 155 -0.69 -11.37 8.43
CA GLY A 155 0.68 -11.83 8.66
C GLY A 155 1.64 -11.33 7.58
N TYR A 156 1.25 -11.42 6.31
CA TYR A 156 2.05 -10.88 5.20
C TYR A 156 2.20 -9.36 5.26
N TRP A 157 1.16 -8.60 5.65
CA TRP A 157 1.30 -7.17 5.91
C TRP A 157 2.35 -6.86 6.98
N GLY A 158 2.35 -7.63 8.08
CA GLY A 158 3.41 -7.52 9.09
C GLY A 158 4.80 -7.76 8.50
N LEU A 159 4.95 -8.76 7.62
CA LEU A 159 6.21 -9.04 6.93
C LEU A 159 6.61 -7.92 5.95
N VAL A 160 5.68 -7.28 5.25
CA VAL A 160 5.99 -6.11 4.40
C VAL A 160 6.66 -5.02 5.24
N PHE A 161 6.02 -4.62 6.33
CA PHE A 161 6.53 -3.55 7.18
C PHE A 161 7.83 -3.94 7.87
N GLY A 162 7.95 -5.20 8.32
CA GLY A 162 9.17 -5.69 8.97
C GLY A 162 10.37 -5.71 8.03
N ASN A 163 10.20 -6.23 6.81
CA ASN A 163 11.26 -6.24 5.79
C ASN A 163 11.69 -4.82 5.39
N LEU A 164 10.75 -3.87 5.35
CA LEU A 164 11.09 -2.46 5.15
C LEU A 164 11.82 -1.87 6.37
N GLY A 165 11.49 -2.29 7.59
CA GLY A 165 12.23 -1.98 8.83
C GLY A 165 13.70 -2.41 8.74
N HIS A 166 13.95 -3.66 8.37
CA HIS A 166 15.30 -4.18 8.10
C HIS A 166 16.01 -3.39 6.98
N THR A 167 15.30 -3.01 5.92
CA THR A 167 15.90 -2.27 4.80
C THR A 167 16.32 -0.85 5.21
N ILE A 168 15.48 -0.13 5.97
CA ILE A 168 15.83 1.23 6.41
C ILE A 168 16.90 1.24 7.49
N HIS A 169 17.07 0.16 8.26
CA HIS A 169 18.23 -0.01 9.16
C HIS A 169 19.54 0.19 8.40
N HIS A 170 19.70 -0.49 7.26
CA HIS A 170 20.88 -0.34 6.44
C HIS A 170 21.08 1.08 5.87
N ILE A 171 19.99 1.79 5.52
CA ILE A 171 20.08 3.20 5.14
C ILE A 171 20.61 4.06 6.30
N GLN A 172 20.14 3.79 7.51
CA GLN A 172 20.59 4.49 8.72
C GLN A 172 22.07 4.20 9.00
N ASP A 173 22.53 2.96 8.79
CA ASP A 173 23.94 2.59 8.86
C ASP A 173 24.81 3.29 7.81
N MET A 174 24.28 3.57 6.61
CA MET A 174 25.01 4.37 5.63
C MET A 174 25.15 5.84 6.04
N ALA A 175 24.40 6.30 7.04
CA ALA A 175 24.58 7.57 7.73
C ALA A 175 25.59 7.49 8.89
N GLN A 176 26.25 6.34 9.08
CA GLN A 176 27.28 6.11 10.08
C GLN A 176 28.66 6.10 9.38
N PRO A 177 29.57 7.05 9.67
CA PRO A 177 30.84 7.18 8.93
C PRO A 177 31.77 5.95 8.96
N GLN A 178 31.78 5.16 10.03
CA GLN A 178 32.58 3.93 10.14
C GLN A 178 32.06 2.82 9.20
N HIS A 179 30.73 2.69 9.06
CA HIS A 179 30.06 1.71 8.20
C HIS A 179 30.34 1.94 6.71
N VAL A 180 30.49 3.20 6.29
CA VAL A 180 30.81 3.55 4.89
C VAL A 180 32.31 3.68 4.61
N ARG A 181 33.16 3.54 5.63
CA ARG A 181 34.63 3.66 5.50
C ARG A 181 35.36 2.39 5.87
N ASN A 182 34.63 1.28 6.01
CA ASN A 182 35.18 -0.03 6.33
C ASN A 182 36.10 0.06 7.58
N ASP A 183 35.60 0.73 8.60
CA ASP A 183 36.26 0.94 9.88
C ASP A 183 35.64 -0.01 10.89
N GLN A 184 36.22 -1.20 11.03
CA GLN A 184 35.64 -2.29 11.81
C GLN A 184 35.54 -1.94 13.31
N HIS A 185 34.38 -2.22 13.90
CA HIS A 185 34.15 -2.15 15.34
C HIS A 185 33.31 -3.34 15.80
N CYS A 186 33.42 -3.65 17.09
CA CYS A 186 32.60 -4.65 17.74
C CYS A 186 32.42 -4.27 19.21
N ASP A 187 31.16 -4.19 19.62
CA ASP A 187 30.74 -3.64 20.90
C ASP A 187 30.31 -4.70 21.92
N LEU A 188 30.18 -5.98 21.50
CA LEU A 188 29.66 -7.11 22.29
C LEU A 188 30.54 -7.55 23.48
N GLY A 189 31.61 -6.81 23.78
CA GLY A 189 32.57 -7.11 24.85
C GLY A 189 33.80 -7.89 24.37
N PHE A 190 34.89 -7.80 25.14
CA PHE A 190 36.21 -8.31 24.74
C PHE A 190 36.18 -9.78 24.27
N PHE A 191 35.58 -10.68 25.06
CA PHE A 191 35.55 -12.11 24.71
C PHE A 191 34.56 -12.42 23.57
N SER A 192 33.41 -11.74 23.51
CA SER A 192 32.39 -11.95 22.46
C SER A 192 32.88 -11.47 21.10
N CYS A 193 33.71 -10.43 21.07
CA CYS A 193 34.34 -9.90 19.87
C CYS A 193 35.65 -10.64 19.51
N GLY A 194 35.90 -11.85 20.04
CA GLY A 194 37.11 -12.61 19.71
C GLY A 194 38.41 -11.98 20.22
N GLY A 195 38.35 -11.21 21.31
CA GLY A 195 39.48 -10.55 21.97
C GLY A 195 40.04 -9.40 21.14
N ILE A 196 40.86 -9.75 20.14
CA ILE A 196 41.61 -8.78 19.32
C ILE A 196 40.72 -7.93 18.40
N PHE A 197 39.45 -8.30 18.19
CA PHE A 197 38.50 -7.53 17.38
C PHE A 197 37.55 -6.67 18.23
N TYR A 198 37.68 -6.68 19.57
CA TYR A 198 36.96 -5.74 20.42
C TYR A 198 37.48 -4.32 20.22
N ASN A 199 36.66 -3.48 19.61
CA ASN A 199 36.99 -2.10 19.30
C ASN A 199 35.68 -1.30 19.22
N PRO A 200 35.09 -0.91 20.36
CA PRO A 200 33.75 -0.36 20.35
C PRO A 200 33.65 1.00 19.63
N SER A 201 32.50 1.25 18.99
CA SER A 201 32.21 2.48 18.27
C SER A 201 31.89 3.62 19.22
N ARG A 202 32.79 4.61 19.30
CA ARG A 202 32.57 5.82 20.13
C ARG A 202 31.39 6.65 19.63
N TYR A 203 31.17 6.67 18.32
CA TYR A 203 30.06 7.40 17.71
C TYR A 203 28.72 6.79 18.12
N GLU A 204 28.56 5.46 18.00
CA GLU A 204 27.32 4.77 18.39
C GLU A 204 27.10 4.82 19.90
N ARG A 205 28.16 4.66 20.69
CA ARG A 205 28.08 4.80 22.15
C ARG A 205 27.69 6.21 22.58
N TYR A 206 28.17 7.24 21.89
CA TYR A 206 27.76 8.62 22.16
C TYR A 206 26.30 8.86 21.76
N SER A 207 25.93 8.42 20.56
CA SER A 207 24.57 8.54 20.01
C SER A 207 23.50 7.88 20.88
N SER A 208 23.88 6.83 21.59
CA SER A 208 22.98 6.06 22.43
C SER A 208 22.89 6.49 23.88
N SER A 209 23.71 7.45 24.31
CA SER A 209 23.62 7.95 25.68
C SER A 209 22.30 8.69 25.91
N ASP A 210 21.70 8.51 27.09
CA ASP A 210 20.41 9.11 27.46
C ASP A 210 20.40 10.64 27.28
N GLU A 211 21.52 11.31 27.58
CA GLU A 211 21.71 12.76 27.40
C GLU A 211 21.52 13.20 25.93
N ILE A 212 21.95 12.35 24.98
CA ILE A 212 22.05 12.69 23.57
C ILE A 212 20.84 12.23 22.77
N GLN A 213 20.17 11.16 23.19
CA GLN A 213 18.98 10.65 22.49
C GLN A 213 17.89 11.71 22.31
N PHE A 214 17.63 12.55 23.31
CA PHE A 214 16.65 13.63 23.18
C PHE A 214 17.03 14.64 22.07
N LYS A 215 18.33 14.96 21.96
CA LYS A 215 18.86 15.84 20.91
C LYS A 215 18.71 15.18 19.54
N ILE A 216 19.07 13.89 19.41
CA ILE A 216 18.92 13.13 18.17
C ILE A 216 17.46 13.10 17.71
N ILE A 217 16.52 12.79 18.61
CA ILE A 217 15.08 12.75 18.29
C ILE A 217 14.59 14.12 17.81
N THR A 218 15.07 15.19 18.44
CA THR A 218 14.72 16.57 18.06
C THR A 218 15.24 16.91 16.66
N ILE A 219 16.49 16.57 16.37
CA ILE A 219 17.12 16.78 15.05
C ILE A 219 16.43 15.93 13.97
N ALA A 220 16.12 14.67 14.29
CA ALA A 220 15.40 13.73 13.43
C ALA A 220 13.97 14.18 13.10
N ALA A 221 13.38 15.06 13.93
CA ALA A 221 12.05 15.61 13.68
C ALA A 221 12.07 16.90 12.83
N SER A 222 13.25 17.47 12.55
CA SER A 222 13.38 18.71 11.78
C SER A 222 12.85 18.59 10.34
N THR A 223 12.70 19.70 9.63
CA THR A 223 12.33 19.71 8.20
C THR A 223 13.45 19.21 7.29
N GLN A 224 14.71 19.22 7.76
CA GLN A 224 15.82 18.61 7.04
C GLN A 224 15.69 17.08 6.93
N ALA A 225 14.79 16.49 7.71
CA ALA A 225 14.47 15.07 7.72
C ALA A 225 13.27 14.71 6.81
N ASP A 226 12.76 15.66 6.02
CA ASP A 226 11.69 15.39 5.06
C ASP A 226 12.18 14.44 3.94
N ALA A 227 11.29 13.57 3.47
CA ALA A 227 11.65 12.47 2.58
C ALA A 227 12.33 12.95 1.28
N VAL A 228 13.45 12.32 0.92
CA VAL A 228 14.20 12.68 -0.31
C VAL A 228 13.45 12.35 -1.60
N PHE A 229 12.58 11.34 -1.57
CA PHE A 229 11.71 10.96 -2.67
C PHE A 229 10.25 11.26 -2.32
N PRO A 230 9.43 11.85 -3.23
CA PRO A 230 9.69 12.05 -4.66
C PRO A 230 10.34 13.39 -5.05
N ALA A 231 10.84 14.17 -4.08
CA ALA A 231 11.38 15.51 -4.35
C ALA A 231 12.62 15.50 -5.26
N ALA A 232 13.47 14.48 -5.12
CA ALA A 232 14.70 14.32 -5.89
C ALA A 232 14.52 13.26 -7.00
N SER A 233 14.89 13.63 -8.23
CA SER A 233 14.63 12.84 -9.45
C SER A 233 15.68 11.77 -9.76
N GLU A 234 16.81 11.78 -9.04
CA GLU A 234 17.90 10.81 -9.20
C GLU A 234 17.58 9.42 -8.65
N PHE A 235 16.59 9.28 -7.76
CA PHE A 235 16.22 8.00 -7.13
C PHE A 235 15.26 7.22 -8.05
N LYS A 236 15.82 6.41 -8.95
CA LYS A 236 15.08 5.64 -9.97
C LYS A 236 15.06 4.14 -9.70
N LEU A 237 15.92 3.66 -8.79
CA LEU A 237 16.03 2.29 -8.31
C LEU A 237 16.20 2.29 -6.78
N PRO A 238 15.81 1.22 -6.07
CA PRO A 238 16.06 1.11 -4.62
C PRO A 238 17.54 1.29 -4.25
N ARG A 239 18.46 0.81 -5.09
CA ARG A 239 19.91 0.95 -4.90
C ARG A 239 20.39 2.42 -4.92
N ASP A 240 19.67 3.31 -5.60
CA ASP A 240 20.05 4.72 -5.71
C ASP A 240 20.09 5.45 -4.35
N PHE A 241 19.41 4.89 -3.34
CA PHE A 241 19.45 5.38 -1.97
C PHE A 241 20.81 5.15 -1.31
N TRP A 242 21.57 4.11 -1.68
CA TRP A 242 22.94 3.88 -1.20
C TRP A 242 23.97 4.61 -2.06
N MET A 243 23.84 4.45 -3.38
CA MET A 243 24.78 4.98 -4.37
C MET A 243 24.07 5.20 -5.70
N ASN A 244 24.43 6.27 -6.41
CA ASN A 244 23.86 6.53 -7.72
C ASN A 244 24.84 7.30 -8.62
N THR A 245 24.49 7.43 -9.91
CA THR A 245 25.35 8.14 -10.87
C THR A 245 25.53 9.64 -10.59
N ALA A 246 24.66 10.24 -9.78
CA ALA A 246 24.79 11.63 -9.33
C ALA A 246 25.72 11.78 -8.12
N GLY A 247 26.16 10.68 -7.50
CA GLY A 247 26.98 10.69 -6.29
C GLY A 247 26.21 11.17 -5.05
N THR A 248 24.88 11.08 -5.07
CA THR A 248 24.01 11.58 -3.99
C THR A 248 23.52 10.49 -3.06
N GLY A 249 23.79 9.21 -3.32
CA GLY A 249 23.40 8.13 -2.40
C GLY A 249 23.99 8.32 -1.01
N ILE A 250 23.29 7.86 0.04
CA ILE A 250 23.68 8.18 1.42
C ILE A 250 25.05 7.62 1.79
N ALA A 251 25.45 6.47 1.23
CA ALA A 251 26.78 5.91 1.47
C ALA A 251 27.87 6.81 0.87
N GLU A 252 27.66 7.24 -0.38
CA GLU A 252 28.58 8.14 -1.09
C GLU A 252 28.68 9.50 -0.39
N PHE A 253 27.53 10.05 0.00
CA PHE A 253 27.45 11.32 0.73
C PHE A 253 28.21 11.24 2.04
N THR A 254 27.96 10.22 2.86
CA THR A 254 28.61 10.08 4.17
C THR A 254 30.11 9.84 4.01
N ASN A 255 30.52 8.93 3.11
CA ASN A 255 31.92 8.61 2.86
C ASN A 255 32.70 9.86 2.40
N LYS A 256 32.13 10.65 1.48
CA LYS A 256 32.79 11.82 0.91
C LYS A 256 32.94 12.98 1.91
N ASN A 257 32.00 13.14 2.84
CA ASN A 257 31.91 14.37 3.63
C ASN A 257 32.41 14.25 5.07
N PHE A 258 32.50 13.04 5.63
CA PHE A 258 32.85 12.83 7.04
C PHE A 258 33.98 11.84 7.20
N VAL A 259 34.85 12.07 8.19
CA VAL A 259 35.88 11.12 8.61
C VAL A 259 35.34 10.12 9.64
N SER A 260 36.04 9.00 9.84
CA SER A 260 35.75 8.02 10.91
C SER A 260 36.94 7.86 11.85
N GLN A 261 36.77 7.22 13.01
CA GLN A 261 37.80 7.03 14.04
C GLN A 261 39.09 6.40 13.47
N GLY A 262 38.96 5.33 12.69
CA GLY A 262 40.06 4.59 12.08
C GLY A 262 40.50 5.11 10.71
N THR A 263 39.81 6.12 10.15
CA THR A 263 40.11 6.66 8.81
C THR A 263 40.11 8.20 8.79
N ASN A 264 40.63 8.78 9.87
CA ASN A 264 40.76 10.22 10.08
C ASN A 264 41.87 10.84 9.20
N PHE A 265 42.03 12.16 9.29
CA PHE A 265 43.11 12.91 8.64
C PHE A 265 44.50 12.39 9.07
N ARG A 266 45.50 12.70 8.25
CA ARG A 266 46.91 12.44 8.55
C ARG A 266 47.71 13.74 8.45
N SER A 267 48.80 13.81 9.19
CA SER A 267 49.79 14.89 9.06
C SER A 267 51.07 14.31 8.48
N TYR A 268 51.60 14.96 7.44
CA TYR A 268 52.89 14.60 6.84
C TYR A 268 53.71 15.87 6.66
N LEU A 269 54.90 15.91 7.28
CA LEU A 269 55.79 17.09 7.29
C LEU A 269 55.06 18.39 7.67
N GLY A 270 54.20 18.33 8.68
CA GLY A 270 53.40 19.48 9.16
C GLY A 270 52.22 19.85 8.27
N THR A 271 52.03 19.20 7.12
CA THR A 271 50.86 19.40 6.25
C THR A 271 49.79 18.38 6.57
N VAL A 272 48.60 18.86 6.92
CA VAL A 272 47.45 18.02 7.23
C VAL A 272 46.66 17.75 5.94
N GLY A 273 46.30 16.49 5.72
CA GLY A 273 45.59 16.06 4.52
C GLY A 273 44.71 14.83 4.76
N ALA A 274 43.97 14.46 3.71
CA ALA A 274 43.21 13.22 3.71
C ALA A 274 44.14 11.99 3.77
N SER A 275 43.60 10.88 4.29
CA SER A 275 44.34 9.65 4.59
C SER A 275 43.93 8.49 3.66
N LYS A 276 43.32 7.43 4.21
CA LYS A 276 42.89 6.22 3.48
C LYS A 276 41.86 6.47 2.38
N TYR A 277 41.12 7.57 2.48
CA TYR A 277 40.13 8.06 1.51
C TYR A 277 40.56 9.44 1.00
N PRO A 278 40.23 9.80 -0.25
CA PRO A 278 40.63 11.07 -0.86
C PRO A 278 39.87 12.29 -0.29
N PHE A 279 38.68 12.06 0.27
CA PHE A 279 37.83 13.09 0.86
C PHE A 279 37.39 12.66 2.28
N PRO A 280 36.87 13.58 3.11
CA PRO A 280 36.88 15.03 2.90
C PRO A 280 38.30 15.59 3.02
N LEU A 281 38.53 16.80 2.50
CA LEU A 281 39.79 17.51 2.67
C LEU A 281 39.72 18.43 3.90
N PRO A 282 40.76 18.44 4.76
CA PRO A 282 40.82 19.34 5.90
C PRO A 282 41.04 20.79 5.43
N GLY A 283 40.30 21.73 6.03
CA GLY A 283 40.50 23.17 5.84
C GLY A 283 41.44 23.77 6.90
N THR A 284 41.49 25.10 6.97
CA THR A 284 42.31 25.83 7.94
C THR A 284 41.84 25.55 9.37
N PRO A 285 42.71 25.06 10.27
CA PRO A 285 42.32 24.74 11.63
C PRO A 285 41.92 25.98 12.45
N THR A 286 40.99 25.78 13.38
CA THR A 286 40.54 26.81 14.33
C THR A 286 40.76 26.31 15.75
N ASN A 287 41.29 27.16 16.62
CA ASN A 287 41.45 26.87 18.04
C ASN A 287 40.21 27.33 18.81
N TYR A 288 39.64 26.44 19.59
CA TYR A 288 38.49 26.71 20.45
C TYR A 288 38.90 26.62 21.92
N ASN A 289 38.48 27.58 22.73
CA ASN A 289 38.65 27.48 24.17
C ASN A 289 37.74 26.37 24.70
N VAL A 290 38.27 25.50 25.58
CA VAL A 290 37.52 24.37 26.12
C VAL A 290 36.31 24.83 26.93
N ASP A 291 36.44 25.89 27.73
CA ASP A 291 35.31 26.42 28.52
C ASP A 291 34.17 26.87 27.61
N ASP A 292 34.48 27.57 26.52
CA ASP A 292 33.49 28.03 25.54
C ASP A 292 32.80 26.86 24.82
N LEU A 293 33.54 25.80 24.49
CA LEU A 293 32.98 24.61 23.83
C LEU A 293 31.94 23.89 24.71
N TYR A 294 32.26 23.70 25.99
CA TYR A 294 31.33 23.06 26.93
C TYR A 294 30.15 23.98 27.26
N ALA A 295 30.41 25.27 27.48
CA ALA A 295 29.36 26.26 27.73
C ALA A 295 28.36 26.35 26.56
N ALA A 296 28.83 26.30 25.31
CA ALA A 296 27.98 26.28 24.12
C ALA A 296 27.04 25.06 24.06
N GLN A 297 27.35 23.98 24.78
CA GLN A 297 26.49 22.79 24.88
C GLN A 297 25.64 22.75 26.16
N GLY A 298 25.68 23.82 26.98
CA GLY A 298 25.04 23.85 28.30
C GLY A 298 25.69 22.91 29.32
N ALA A 299 26.95 22.52 29.10
CA ALA A 299 27.69 21.60 29.95
C ALA A 299 28.84 22.31 30.67
N THR A 300 29.31 21.73 31.78
CA THR A 300 30.53 22.17 32.46
C THR A 300 31.73 21.35 31.99
N VAL A 301 32.92 21.96 32.00
CA VAL A 301 34.16 21.24 31.69
C VAL A 301 34.39 20.16 32.75
N PRO A 302 34.59 18.88 32.37
CA PRO A 302 34.88 17.81 33.31
C PRO A 302 36.13 18.13 34.15
N THR A 303 36.08 17.81 35.45
CA THR A 303 37.15 18.12 36.42
C THR A 303 38.51 17.57 35.99
N GLY A 304 38.55 16.42 35.32
CA GLY A 304 39.77 15.84 34.76
C GLY A 304 40.40 16.72 33.66
N ILE A 305 39.59 17.30 32.77
CA ILE A 305 40.06 18.23 31.74
C ILE A 305 40.45 19.56 32.37
N GLN A 306 39.64 20.06 33.31
CA GLN A 306 39.91 21.31 34.02
C GLN A 306 41.24 21.26 34.80
N SER A 307 41.57 20.12 35.41
CA SER A 307 42.84 19.90 36.11
C SER A 307 44.04 19.85 35.16
N LEU A 308 43.87 19.39 33.92
CA LEU A 308 44.93 19.44 32.91
C LEU A 308 45.15 20.87 32.40
N CYS A 309 44.09 21.66 32.29
CA CYS A 309 44.14 23.05 31.85
C CYS A 309 44.82 24.02 32.83
N THR A 310 45.00 23.64 34.10
CA THR A 310 45.71 24.46 35.10
C THR A 310 47.22 24.18 35.18
N GLY A 311 47.73 23.24 34.38
CA GLY A 311 49.15 22.90 34.32
C GLY A 311 50.01 24.01 33.68
N VAL A 312 51.21 24.25 34.23
CA VAL A 312 52.15 25.24 33.70
C VAL A 312 52.57 24.86 32.27
N GLY A 313 52.38 25.78 31.32
CA GLY A 313 52.74 25.57 29.90
C GLY A 313 51.67 24.87 29.06
N VAL A 314 50.52 24.51 29.64
CA VAL A 314 49.40 23.91 28.93
C VAL A 314 48.39 24.99 28.54
N ASN A 315 48.07 25.11 27.25
CA ASN A 315 47.05 26.02 26.76
C ASN A 315 45.71 25.25 26.62
N CYS A 316 44.64 25.70 27.29
CA CYS A 316 43.34 25.02 27.34
C CYS A 316 42.51 25.20 26.04
N TRP A 317 43.12 24.85 24.91
CA TRP A 317 42.54 25.00 23.58
C TRP A 317 42.43 23.64 22.90
N MET A 318 41.35 23.46 22.15
CA MET A 318 41.18 22.34 21.24
C MET A 318 41.26 22.85 19.81
N THR A 319 42.21 22.34 19.03
CA THR A 319 42.29 22.65 17.60
C THR A 319 41.33 21.74 16.85
N MET A 320 40.41 22.32 16.10
CA MET A 320 39.50 21.58 15.22
C MET A 320 39.78 21.90 13.76
N TYR A 321 39.75 20.87 12.93
CA TYR A 321 39.89 20.99 11.50
C TYR A 321 38.49 20.97 10.86
N PRO A 322 38.16 21.99 10.06
CA PRO A 322 36.91 22.02 9.32
C PRO A 322 37.02 21.19 8.03
N THR A 323 35.89 20.91 7.42
CA THR A 323 35.75 20.54 6.01
C THR A 323 34.81 21.54 5.34
N GLN A 324 34.49 21.36 4.06
CA GLN A 324 33.48 22.20 3.40
C GLN A 324 32.09 22.12 4.05
N LEU A 325 31.77 21.00 4.71
CA LEU A 325 30.43 20.75 5.25
C LEU A 325 30.31 21.05 6.74
N THR A 326 31.39 20.90 7.52
CA THR A 326 31.34 21.09 8.97
C THR A 326 32.58 21.79 9.49
N ALA A 327 32.38 22.74 10.41
CA ALA A 327 33.46 23.46 11.07
C ALA A 327 34.28 22.58 12.05
N LYS A 328 33.74 21.42 12.43
CA LYS A 328 34.29 20.55 13.48
C LYS A 328 34.43 19.11 12.96
N ALA A 329 35.05 18.91 11.80
CA ALA A 329 35.16 17.60 11.18
C ALA A 329 36.09 16.64 11.93
N SER A 330 37.17 17.17 12.51
CA SER A 330 38.16 16.39 13.27
C SER A 330 38.83 17.26 14.33
N THR A 331 39.34 16.63 15.39
CA THR A 331 40.04 17.32 16.47
C THR A 331 41.52 16.91 16.51
N LEU A 332 42.38 17.92 16.69
CA LEU A 332 43.78 17.79 17.06
C LEU A 332 43.96 18.32 18.48
N SER A 333 43.96 17.45 19.50
CA SER A 333 44.01 17.90 20.89
C SER A 333 44.57 16.85 21.86
N ILE A 334 45.52 17.25 22.70
CA ILE A 334 46.08 16.45 23.81
C ILE A 334 45.09 16.18 24.95
N PHE A 335 43.96 16.90 24.97
CA PHE A 335 42.87 16.68 25.94
C PHE A 335 41.90 15.58 25.49
N ASP A 336 42.19 14.91 24.36
CA ASP A 336 41.47 13.73 23.93
C ASP A 336 42.05 12.47 24.59
N GLN A 337 41.19 11.66 25.22
CA GLN A 337 41.59 10.42 25.89
C GLN A 337 42.25 9.40 24.93
N ASP A 338 42.05 9.51 23.60
CA ASP A 338 42.72 8.66 22.60
C ASP A 338 44.13 9.11 22.19
N LEU A 339 44.51 10.38 22.39
CA LEU A 339 45.90 10.80 22.15
C LEU A 339 46.86 10.18 23.17
N GLN A 340 46.35 9.66 24.29
CA GLN A 340 47.14 8.97 25.30
C GLN A 340 47.55 7.54 24.89
N ALA A 341 46.95 6.95 23.84
CA ALA A 341 47.03 5.50 23.63
C ALA A 341 47.76 5.00 22.37
N LYS A 342 48.15 5.83 21.37
CA LYS A 342 48.91 5.32 20.21
C LYS A 342 49.92 6.33 19.61
N GLY A 343 51.20 5.96 19.72
CA GLY A 343 52.15 6.09 18.61
C GLY A 343 52.76 7.45 18.32
N VAL A 344 52.96 8.34 19.30
CA VAL A 344 53.89 9.48 19.09
C VAL A 344 55.33 8.95 19.17
N HIS A 345 55.91 8.69 18.01
CA HIS A 345 57.32 8.40 17.81
C HIS A 345 58.08 9.71 17.61
N VAL A 346 59.13 9.91 18.39
CA VAL A 346 60.05 11.03 18.22
C VAL A 346 61.34 10.48 17.65
N ILE A 347 61.72 10.93 16.46
CA ILE A 347 63.01 10.62 15.84
C ILE A 347 63.81 11.91 15.68
N TYR A 348 65.12 11.83 15.86
CA TYR A 348 66.04 12.95 15.74
C TYR A 348 66.99 12.65 14.58
N ASP A 349 66.79 13.29 13.43
CA ASP A 349 67.60 13.05 12.24
C ASP A 349 68.98 13.73 12.34
N ASP A 350 69.07 14.82 13.10
CA ASP A 350 70.28 15.61 13.36
C ASP A 350 70.71 15.59 14.85
N GLY A 351 70.02 14.80 15.69
CA GLY A 351 70.25 14.74 17.14
C GLY A 351 69.76 15.96 17.93
N VAL A 352 69.14 16.96 17.31
CA VAL A 352 68.73 18.23 17.96
C VAL A 352 67.27 18.59 17.66
N THR A 353 66.79 18.33 16.45
CA THR A 353 65.45 18.68 15.98
C THR A 353 64.52 17.47 16.13
N PRO A 354 63.53 17.51 17.03
CA PRO A 354 62.58 16.41 17.17
C PRO A 354 61.63 16.38 15.96
N ILE A 355 61.60 15.25 15.27
CA ILE A 355 60.59 14.95 14.26
C ILE A 355 59.55 14.03 14.90
N TYR A 356 58.34 14.54 15.05
CA TYR A 356 57.22 13.83 15.63
C TYR A 356 56.45 13.08 14.55
N TYR A 357 56.33 11.76 14.69
CA TYR A 357 55.45 10.91 13.91
C TYR A 357 54.38 10.38 14.86
N SER A 358 53.12 10.69 14.59
CA SER A 358 52.01 10.10 15.35
C SER A 358 51.20 9.18 14.46
N ASP A 359 51.01 7.92 14.87
CA ASP A 359 50.12 6.98 14.16
C ASP A 359 48.65 7.45 14.18
N ARG A 360 48.26 8.27 15.17
CA ARG A 360 46.95 8.93 15.27
C ARG A 360 47.08 10.31 15.92
N LEU A 361 47.39 11.32 15.10
CA LEU A 361 47.43 12.71 15.53
C LEU A 361 46.02 13.32 15.73
N PHE A 362 45.00 12.72 15.12
CA PHE A 362 43.63 13.22 15.09
C PHE A 362 42.67 12.28 15.81
N ALA A 363 41.69 12.86 16.50
CA ALA A 363 40.65 12.15 17.23
C ALA A 363 39.26 12.73 16.90
N LEU A 364 38.22 11.95 17.22
CA LEU A 364 36.82 12.38 17.18
C LEU A 364 36.25 12.30 18.60
N ASN A 365 35.59 13.37 19.02
CA ASN A 365 34.94 13.50 20.32
C ASN A 365 33.52 14.04 20.16
N ARG A 366 32.83 14.27 21.29
CA ARG A 366 31.44 14.73 21.34
C ARG A 366 31.15 15.95 20.47
N PHE A 367 32.08 16.91 20.36
CA PHE A 367 31.87 18.12 19.56
C PHE A 367 31.91 17.83 18.06
N ASN A 368 32.73 16.86 17.65
CA ASN A 368 32.74 16.37 16.27
C ASN A 368 31.44 15.59 16.00
N PHE A 369 31.05 14.70 16.91
CA PHE A 369 29.85 13.89 16.78
C PHE A 369 28.57 14.73 16.71
N ASP A 370 28.41 15.74 17.56
CA ASP A 370 27.27 16.66 17.50
C ASP A 370 27.19 17.39 16.15
N ALA A 371 28.33 17.86 15.64
CA ALA A 371 28.37 18.51 14.32
C ALA A 371 28.06 17.55 13.16
N VAL A 372 28.37 16.25 13.33
CA VAL A 372 27.98 15.20 12.38
C VAL A 372 26.49 14.90 12.50
N HIS A 373 25.95 14.80 13.71
CA HIS A 373 24.54 14.50 13.98
C HIS A 373 23.61 15.51 13.33
N GLU A 374 23.94 16.81 13.38
CA GLU A 374 23.17 17.89 12.74
C GLU A 374 22.93 17.65 11.24
N THR A 375 23.78 16.87 10.57
CA THR A 375 23.65 16.57 9.14
C THR A 375 23.20 15.13 8.87
N LEU A 376 23.80 14.15 9.52
CA LEU A 376 23.58 12.74 9.19
C LEU A 376 22.30 12.17 9.80
N ILE A 377 21.86 12.65 10.97
CA ILE A 377 20.60 12.20 11.57
C ILE A 377 19.38 12.58 10.70
N PRO A 378 19.22 13.85 10.24
CA PRO A 378 18.12 14.18 9.34
C PRO A 378 18.20 13.40 8.03
N LYS A 379 19.40 13.18 7.49
CA LYS A 379 19.58 12.39 6.25
C LYS A 379 19.22 10.92 6.42
N ALA A 380 19.57 10.30 7.54
CA ALA A 380 19.18 8.92 7.84
C ALA A 380 17.66 8.77 7.77
N VAL A 381 16.92 9.70 8.37
CA VAL A 381 15.45 9.74 8.33
C VAL A 381 14.92 10.07 6.93
N ALA A 382 15.46 11.10 6.28
CA ALA A 382 15.01 11.54 4.96
C ALA A 382 15.15 10.47 3.88
N TYR A 383 16.26 9.72 3.89
CA TYR A 383 16.50 8.62 2.95
C TYR A 383 15.63 7.40 3.30
N SER A 384 15.49 7.07 4.59
CA SER A 384 14.61 5.98 5.03
C SER A 384 13.15 6.24 4.65
N ALA A 385 12.63 7.43 4.95
CA ALA A 385 11.30 7.86 4.55
C ALA A 385 11.13 7.91 3.04
N GLY A 386 12.15 8.37 2.31
CA GLY A 386 12.17 8.36 0.84
C GLY A 386 12.10 6.95 0.26
N LEU A 387 12.78 5.96 0.86
CA LEU A 387 12.75 4.57 0.40
C LEU A 387 11.36 3.93 0.66
N ILE A 388 10.73 4.25 1.79
CA ILE A 388 9.33 3.86 2.06
C ILE A 388 8.40 4.48 1.01
N ASN A 389 8.54 5.78 0.71
CA ASN A 389 7.76 6.46 -0.32
C ASN A 389 7.96 5.82 -1.70
N TYR A 390 9.21 5.48 -2.03
CA TYR A 390 9.56 4.83 -3.29
C TYR A 390 8.91 3.45 -3.40
N PHE A 391 8.85 2.67 -2.30
CA PHE A 391 8.19 1.36 -2.30
C PHE A 391 6.71 1.47 -2.71
N PHE A 392 5.99 2.47 -2.21
CA PHE A 392 4.55 2.66 -2.46
C PHE A 392 4.22 3.67 -3.57
N ARG A 393 5.18 4.04 -4.43
CA ARG A 393 5.05 5.18 -5.37
C ARG A 393 4.07 4.99 -6.53
N GLY A 394 3.78 3.75 -6.90
CA GLY A 394 2.94 3.45 -8.06
C GLY A 394 1.48 3.84 -7.81
N LYS A 395 0.82 4.39 -8.83
CA LYS A 395 -0.60 4.77 -8.78
C LYS A 395 -1.32 4.29 -10.02
N ILE A 396 -2.45 3.62 -9.81
CA ILE A 396 -3.40 3.24 -10.85
C ILE A 396 -4.72 3.97 -10.55
N GLN A 397 -5.40 4.42 -11.59
CA GLN A 397 -6.76 4.92 -11.49
C GLN A 397 -7.72 3.92 -12.12
N ILE A 398 -8.77 3.55 -11.38
CA ILE A 398 -9.89 2.73 -11.85
C ILE A 398 -11.00 3.68 -12.30
N SER A 399 -11.68 3.35 -13.40
CA SER A 399 -12.91 4.01 -13.80
C SER A 399 -13.86 3.04 -14.50
N LEU A 400 -15.14 3.41 -14.62
CA LEU A 400 -16.13 2.64 -15.35
C LEU A 400 -15.73 2.40 -16.83
N PRO A 401 -16.11 1.24 -17.40
CA PRO A 401 -16.07 1.03 -18.84
C PRO A 401 -17.11 1.91 -19.56
N PRO A 402 -17.03 2.05 -20.90
CA PRO A 402 -18.04 2.78 -21.68
C PRO A 402 -19.48 2.27 -21.47
N ASP A 403 -19.63 0.99 -21.09
CA ASP A 403 -20.91 0.36 -20.77
C ASP A 403 -21.55 0.91 -19.47
N GLY A 404 -20.81 1.68 -18.65
CA GLY A 404 -21.33 2.32 -17.43
C GLY A 404 -21.53 1.39 -16.21
N VAL A 405 -21.17 0.11 -16.33
CA VAL A 405 -21.26 -0.88 -15.24
C VAL A 405 -20.00 -1.76 -15.21
N TYR A 406 -19.56 -2.16 -14.02
CA TYR A 406 -18.44 -3.09 -13.83
C TYR A 406 -18.84 -4.54 -14.13
N SER A 407 -20.09 -4.91 -13.86
CA SER A 407 -20.61 -6.25 -14.14
C SER A 407 -22.13 -6.26 -14.20
N LEU A 408 -22.67 -7.22 -14.95
CA LEU A 408 -24.09 -7.50 -15.07
C LEU A 408 -24.30 -9.02 -15.22
N ILE A 409 -25.23 -9.57 -14.45
CA ILE A 409 -25.62 -11.00 -14.50
C ILE A 409 -27.14 -11.15 -14.48
N ASP A 410 -27.62 -12.32 -14.92
CA ASP A 410 -29.00 -12.74 -14.67
C ASP A 410 -29.20 -13.09 -13.18
N GLY A 411 -30.39 -12.81 -12.65
CA GLY A 411 -30.74 -13.07 -11.25
C GLY A 411 -30.65 -14.53 -10.83
N THR A 412 -30.73 -15.47 -11.78
CA THR A 412 -30.56 -16.90 -11.55
C THR A 412 -29.11 -17.34 -11.41
N GLU A 413 -28.14 -16.52 -11.82
CA GLU A 413 -26.72 -16.81 -11.66
C GLU A 413 -26.31 -16.81 -10.18
N THR A 414 -25.25 -17.56 -9.86
CA THR A 414 -24.76 -17.71 -8.48
C THR A 414 -23.90 -16.54 -8.02
N GLY A 415 -23.29 -15.79 -8.95
CA GLY A 415 -22.42 -14.66 -8.67
C GLY A 415 -21.79 -14.06 -9.92
N PHE A 416 -21.06 -12.96 -9.77
CA PHE A 416 -20.41 -12.26 -10.88
C PHE A 416 -19.11 -12.94 -11.26
N SER A 417 -19.07 -13.54 -12.45
CA SER A 417 -17.90 -14.23 -12.99
C SER A 417 -16.99 -13.35 -13.85
N LYS A 418 -17.39 -12.11 -14.12
CA LYS A 418 -16.68 -11.20 -15.04
C LYS A 418 -16.77 -9.76 -14.54
N ILE A 419 -15.64 -9.06 -14.46
CA ILE A 419 -15.58 -7.62 -14.19
C ILE A 419 -14.91 -6.91 -15.36
N LYS A 420 -15.53 -5.87 -15.91
CA LYS A 420 -14.90 -4.94 -16.85
C LYS A 420 -14.63 -3.62 -16.17
N LEU A 421 -13.43 -3.06 -16.35
CA LEU A 421 -13.10 -1.72 -15.85
C LEU A 421 -12.04 -1.08 -16.74
N ARG A 422 -11.82 0.22 -16.60
CA ARG A 422 -10.71 0.92 -17.26
C ARG A 422 -9.63 1.26 -16.25
N LEU A 423 -8.39 1.10 -16.68
CA LEU A 423 -7.19 1.41 -15.90
C LEU A 423 -6.39 2.51 -16.59
N THR A 424 -5.89 3.43 -15.78
CA THR A 424 -4.94 4.47 -16.20
C THR A 424 -3.73 4.41 -15.29
N ASN A 425 -2.52 4.41 -15.84
CA ASN A 425 -1.32 4.65 -15.05
C ASN A 425 -1.30 6.12 -14.62
N ALA A 426 -1.51 6.35 -13.34
CA ALA A 426 -1.55 7.67 -12.71
C ALA A 426 -0.29 7.95 -11.87
N SER A 427 0.76 7.15 -12.07
CA SER A 427 2.04 7.30 -11.36
C SER A 427 2.78 8.58 -11.79
N PRO A 428 3.73 9.06 -10.97
CA PRO A 428 4.59 10.18 -11.36
C PRO A 428 5.32 9.95 -12.69
N PRO A 429 5.74 11.02 -13.41
CA PRO A 429 6.50 10.90 -14.64
C PRO A 429 7.77 10.03 -14.47
N GLY A 430 8.02 9.14 -15.43
CA GLY A 430 9.12 8.18 -15.36
C GLY A 430 8.73 6.81 -14.81
N GLU A 431 7.57 6.68 -14.16
CA GLU A 431 7.06 5.43 -13.58
C GLU A 431 6.15 4.67 -14.56
N GLY A 432 6.70 4.34 -15.73
CA GLY A 432 5.99 3.53 -16.73
C GLY A 432 5.73 2.09 -16.24
N MET A 433 4.58 1.53 -16.57
CA MET A 433 4.20 0.15 -16.24
C MET A 433 4.13 -0.68 -17.53
N ALA A 434 5.08 -1.58 -17.73
CA ALA A 434 5.19 -2.39 -18.95
C ALA A 434 5.53 -3.85 -18.65
N GLY A 435 4.88 -4.77 -19.38
CA GLY A 435 5.14 -6.21 -19.33
C GLY A 435 4.85 -6.85 -17.96
N GLY A 436 3.91 -6.28 -17.19
CA GLY A 436 3.50 -6.84 -15.90
C GLY A 436 2.23 -7.66 -15.97
N THR A 437 1.84 -8.23 -14.83
CA THR A 437 0.63 -9.02 -14.67
C THR A 437 -0.40 -8.22 -13.88
N LEU A 438 -1.65 -8.21 -14.34
CA LEU A 438 -2.79 -7.70 -13.60
C LEU A 438 -3.60 -8.81 -12.96
N VAL A 439 -4.05 -8.59 -11.72
CA VAL A 439 -5.12 -9.34 -11.07
C VAL A 439 -6.14 -8.38 -10.46
N ALA A 440 -7.42 -8.73 -10.51
CA ALA A 440 -8.46 -8.03 -9.77
C ALA A 440 -8.84 -8.83 -8.53
N ILE A 441 -9.14 -8.12 -7.45
CA ILE A 441 -9.53 -8.67 -6.16
C ILE A 441 -10.85 -8.02 -5.78
N ALA A 442 -11.88 -8.81 -5.57
CA ALA A 442 -13.11 -8.33 -4.95
C ALA A 442 -13.02 -8.60 -3.45
N LYS A 443 -12.99 -7.55 -2.65
CA LYS A 443 -12.88 -7.59 -1.18
C LYS A 443 -14.21 -7.15 -0.59
N PHE A 444 -14.81 -7.98 0.27
CA PHE A 444 -16.18 -7.80 0.74
C PHE A 444 -16.44 -8.50 2.07
N HIS A 445 -17.59 -8.22 2.67
CA HIS A 445 -18.18 -9.04 3.72
C HIS A 445 -19.45 -9.70 3.19
N ARG A 446 -19.90 -10.79 3.81
CA ARG A 446 -21.16 -11.42 3.44
C ARG A 446 -22.31 -10.79 4.19
N ASN A 447 -23.39 -10.55 3.46
CA ASN A 447 -24.69 -10.34 4.04
C ASN A 447 -25.30 -11.69 4.44
N THR A 448 -25.37 -11.97 5.74
CA THR A 448 -25.92 -13.20 6.31
C THR A 448 -27.45 -13.26 6.28
N CYS A 449 -28.11 -12.14 5.99
CA CYS A 449 -29.56 -12.04 5.85
C CYS A 449 -30.00 -12.09 4.37
N TYR A 450 -29.08 -12.31 3.44
CA TYR A 450 -29.40 -12.41 2.02
C TYR A 450 -30.15 -13.71 1.70
N ALA A 451 -31.31 -13.58 1.05
CA ALA A 451 -32.06 -14.66 0.43
C ALA A 451 -32.18 -14.44 -1.08
N ASN A 452 -32.10 -15.51 -1.87
CA ASN A 452 -32.12 -15.43 -3.34
C ASN A 452 -33.43 -14.88 -3.93
N ASP A 453 -34.54 -15.10 -3.23
CA ASP A 453 -35.87 -14.59 -3.61
C ASP A 453 -36.07 -13.12 -3.21
N LEU A 454 -35.11 -12.54 -2.46
CA LEU A 454 -35.18 -11.22 -1.83
C LEU A 454 -36.35 -11.09 -0.84
N SER A 455 -36.87 -12.19 -0.29
CA SER A 455 -37.94 -12.17 0.72
C SER A 455 -37.55 -11.42 2.00
N ASP A 456 -36.25 -11.41 2.31
CA ASP A 456 -35.66 -10.71 3.45
C ASP A 456 -35.23 -9.27 3.14
N ALA A 457 -35.71 -8.69 2.02
CA ALA A 457 -35.32 -7.37 1.53
C ALA A 457 -35.39 -6.26 2.60
N LEU A 458 -36.33 -6.34 3.54
CA LEU A 458 -36.50 -5.36 4.62
C LEU A 458 -35.30 -5.28 5.59
N ASN A 459 -34.48 -6.34 5.70
CA ASN A 459 -33.27 -6.38 6.53
C ASN A 459 -31.98 -6.06 5.75
N LEU A 460 -32.08 -5.79 4.44
CA LEU A 460 -30.95 -5.42 3.58
C LEU A 460 -30.54 -3.94 3.69
N ASN A 461 -31.26 -3.15 4.50
CA ASN A 461 -31.02 -1.72 4.73
C ASN A 461 -30.00 -1.48 5.85
N GLY A 462 -28.78 -1.95 5.67
CA GLY A 462 -27.63 -1.53 6.48
C GLY A 462 -27.70 -1.91 7.97
N ASP A 463 -28.48 -2.92 8.36
CA ASP A 463 -28.37 -3.45 9.71
C ASP A 463 -27.01 -4.14 9.85
N LEU A 464 -26.14 -3.57 10.69
CA LEU A 464 -24.83 -4.13 11.06
C LEU A 464 -24.96 -5.58 11.56
N ASN A 465 -26.14 -6.01 12.03
CA ASN A 465 -26.40 -7.39 12.45
C ASN A 465 -26.38 -8.40 11.30
N CYS A 466 -26.59 -7.97 10.05
CA CYS A 466 -26.61 -8.83 8.87
C CYS A 466 -25.24 -8.94 8.17
N ARG A 467 -24.21 -8.25 8.67
CA ARG A 467 -22.89 -8.23 8.08
C ARG A 467 -21.98 -9.26 8.75
N SER A 468 -21.29 -10.08 7.97
CA SER A 468 -20.25 -10.97 8.52
C SER A 468 -19.16 -10.17 9.24
N LYS A 469 -18.56 -10.78 10.25
CA LYS A 469 -17.42 -10.17 10.96
C LYS A 469 -16.13 -10.25 10.15
N ASP A 470 -15.96 -11.36 9.45
CA ASP A 470 -14.74 -11.67 8.72
C ASP A 470 -14.83 -11.15 7.28
N GLU A 471 -13.71 -10.61 6.82
CA GLU A 471 -13.54 -10.13 5.46
C GLU A 471 -13.16 -11.28 4.52
N GLU A 472 -13.79 -11.31 3.36
CA GLU A 472 -13.51 -12.26 2.29
C GLU A 472 -12.93 -11.54 1.07
N ILE A 473 -12.12 -12.29 0.33
CA ILE A 473 -11.69 -11.88 -1.01
C ILE A 473 -11.98 -12.99 -2.02
N VAL A 474 -12.24 -12.61 -3.25
CA VAL A 474 -12.06 -13.48 -4.42
C VAL A 474 -11.08 -12.81 -5.38
N VAL A 475 -10.24 -13.61 -6.03
CA VAL A 475 -9.17 -13.14 -6.91
C VAL A 475 -9.43 -13.65 -8.32
N SER A 476 -9.27 -12.77 -9.32
CA SER A 476 -9.44 -13.14 -10.72
C SER A 476 -8.29 -14.00 -11.22
N GLU A 477 -8.50 -14.65 -12.37
CA GLU A 477 -7.39 -15.14 -13.19
C GLU A 477 -6.45 -13.99 -13.57
N PRO A 478 -5.12 -14.24 -13.67
CA PRO A 478 -4.14 -13.23 -14.03
C PRO A 478 -4.20 -12.86 -15.52
N ILE A 479 -3.95 -11.59 -15.82
CA ILE A 479 -3.76 -11.07 -17.18
C ILE A 479 -2.27 -10.74 -17.34
N PRO A 480 -1.47 -11.56 -18.04
CA PRO A 480 -0.04 -11.33 -18.22
C PRO A 480 0.26 -10.28 -19.30
N ASP A 481 1.53 -9.87 -19.40
CA ASP A 481 2.10 -9.04 -20.46
C ASP A 481 1.39 -7.69 -20.68
N VAL A 482 0.89 -7.09 -19.60
CA VAL A 482 0.16 -5.82 -19.62
C VAL A 482 1.10 -4.63 -19.61
N THR A 483 0.81 -3.66 -20.49
CA THR A 483 1.38 -2.31 -20.44
C THR A 483 0.28 -1.31 -20.09
N LEU A 484 0.39 -0.65 -18.94
CA LEU A 484 -0.53 0.40 -18.52
C LEU A 484 0.00 1.77 -18.93
N VAL A 485 -0.78 2.46 -19.76
CA VAL A 485 -0.49 3.80 -20.26
C VAL A 485 -1.25 4.87 -19.48
N ASN A 486 -0.90 6.13 -19.67
CA ASN A 486 -1.55 7.30 -19.06
C ASN A 486 -2.88 7.68 -19.72
N SER A 487 -3.61 6.71 -20.28
CA SER A 487 -4.95 6.88 -20.84
C SER A 487 -5.86 5.70 -20.46
N PRO A 488 -7.17 5.92 -20.22
CA PRO A 488 -8.10 4.88 -19.80
C PRO A 488 -8.20 3.69 -20.78
N THR A 489 -7.66 2.55 -20.36
CA THR A 489 -7.63 1.30 -21.15
C THR A 489 -8.53 0.25 -20.50
N GLN A 490 -9.43 -0.35 -21.26
CA GLN A 490 -10.39 -1.33 -20.74
C GLN A 490 -9.75 -2.72 -20.57
N PHE A 491 -10.01 -3.36 -19.44
CA PHE A 491 -9.64 -4.73 -19.12
C PHE A 491 -10.87 -5.53 -18.71
N THR A 492 -10.82 -6.85 -18.91
CA THR A 492 -11.85 -7.80 -18.49
C THR A 492 -11.20 -8.86 -17.60
N PHE A 493 -11.61 -8.91 -16.34
CA PHE A 493 -11.13 -9.85 -15.35
C PHE A 493 -12.09 -11.04 -15.22
N ASN A 494 -11.52 -12.23 -15.15
CA ASN A 494 -12.25 -13.49 -15.08
C ASN A 494 -12.27 -14.04 -13.64
N PHE A 495 -13.47 -14.15 -13.07
CA PHE A 495 -13.76 -14.72 -11.75
C PHE A 495 -14.54 -16.04 -11.86
N SER A 496 -14.62 -16.70 -13.02
CA SER A 496 -15.43 -17.92 -13.20
C SER A 496 -15.08 -19.06 -12.24
N ALA A 497 -13.82 -19.18 -11.80
CA ALA A 497 -13.42 -20.18 -10.81
C ALA A 497 -14.00 -19.89 -9.41
N ASN A 498 -14.08 -18.61 -9.03
CA ASN A 498 -14.60 -18.16 -7.73
C ASN A 498 -15.41 -16.85 -7.94
N PRO A 499 -16.69 -16.94 -8.35
CA PRO A 499 -17.50 -15.77 -8.66
C PRO A 499 -17.71 -14.88 -7.42
N ILE A 500 -17.80 -13.56 -7.65
CA ILE A 500 -18.15 -12.61 -6.59
C ILE A 500 -19.60 -12.89 -6.16
N PRO A 501 -19.88 -13.17 -4.89
CA PRO A 501 -21.21 -13.61 -4.48
C PRO A 501 -22.23 -12.45 -4.53
N LYS A 502 -23.48 -12.78 -4.86
CA LYS A 502 -24.62 -11.85 -4.79
C LYS A 502 -24.91 -11.33 -3.36
N SER A 503 -24.42 -12.03 -2.33
CA SER A 503 -24.47 -11.61 -0.93
C SER A 503 -23.31 -10.71 -0.51
N ALA A 504 -22.44 -10.26 -1.42
CA ALA A 504 -21.37 -9.33 -1.08
C ALA A 504 -21.95 -7.98 -0.60
N THR A 505 -21.39 -7.46 0.49
CA THR A 505 -21.63 -6.10 1.03
C THR A 505 -20.28 -5.48 1.41
N ASP A 506 -20.19 -4.14 1.51
CA ASP A 506 -18.90 -3.43 1.59
C ASP A 506 -17.93 -3.85 0.48
N LEU A 507 -18.42 -3.87 -0.75
CA LEU A 507 -17.69 -4.43 -1.88
C LEU A 507 -16.69 -3.40 -2.45
N TYR A 508 -15.42 -3.75 -2.39
CA TYR A 508 -14.34 -3.03 -3.05
C TYR A 508 -13.75 -3.87 -4.17
N ILE A 509 -13.38 -3.22 -5.27
CA ILE A 509 -12.52 -3.80 -6.30
C ILE A 509 -11.13 -3.23 -6.14
N GLN A 510 -10.15 -4.11 -5.88
CA GLN A 510 -8.74 -3.77 -5.97
C GLN A 510 -8.19 -4.33 -7.28
N VAL A 511 -7.29 -3.58 -7.92
CA VAL A 511 -6.52 -4.05 -9.07
C VAL A 511 -5.06 -3.97 -8.71
N VAL A 512 -4.38 -5.11 -8.78
CA VAL A 512 -2.96 -5.25 -8.49
C VAL A 512 -2.21 -5.47 -9.79
N TYR A 513 -1.24 -4.61 -10.06
CA TYR A 513 -0.22 -4.78 -11.08
C TYR A 513 1.07 -5.26 -10.43
N ARG A 514 1.67 -6.32 -10.96
CA ARG A 514 3.01 -6.77 -10.58
C ARG A 514 3.91 -6.86 -11.81
N GLY A 515 5.03 -6.16 -11.78
CA GLY A 515 5.99 -6.13 -12.89
C GLY A 515 6.80 -4.85 -12.89
N LYS A 516 7.23 -4.42 -14.08
CA LYS A 516 8.11 -3.24 -14.18
C LYS A 516 7.38 -1.96 -13.79
N LEU A 517 7.97 -1.14 -12.92
CA LEU A 517 7.54 0.22 -12.59
C LEU A 517 8.73 1.17 -12.70
N GLY A 518 8.73 2.02 -13.73
CA GLY A 518 9.87 2.85 -14.06
C GLY A 518 11.08 1.97 -14.40
N ASN A 519 12.14 2.03 -13.59
CA ASN A 519 13.33 1.20 -13.77
C ASN A 519 13.34 -0.06 -12.89
N GLU A 520 12.44 -0.18 -11.92
CA GLU A 520 12.35 -1.35 -11.04
C GLU A 520 11.62 -2.49 -11.75
N ALA A 521 12.18 -3.70 -11.73
CA ALA A 521 11.67 -4.83 -12.54
C ALA A 521 10.47 -5.58 -11.92
N ASP A 522 10.38 -5.66 -10.58
CA ASP A 522 9.34 -6.42 -9.87
C ASP A 522 8.69 -5.56 -8.76
N ALA A 523 7.99 -4.51 -9.19
CA ALA A 523 7.19 -3.67 -8.31
C ALA A 523 5.75 -4.18 -8.22
N VAL A 524 5.08 -3.85 -7.12
CA VAL A 524 3.65 -4.11 -6.92
C VAL A 524 2.95 -2.77 -6.79
N VAL A 525 1.86 -2.58 -7.54
CA VAL A 525 1.05 -1.36 -7.54
C VAL A 525 -0.40 -1.75 -7.38
N VAL A 526 -1.13 -1.05 -6.52
CA VAL A 526 -2.54 -1.33 -6.26
C VAL A 526 -3.38 -0.07 -6.40
N ALA A 527 -4.56 -0.24 -6.96
CA ALA A 527 -5.65 0.72 -6.86
C ALA A 527 -6.84 0.04 -6.21
N THR A 528 -7.61 0.79 -5.42
CA THR A 528 -8.84 0.33 -4.81
C THR A 528 -9.96 1.28 -5.21
N GLN A 529 -11.08 0.72 -5.64
CA GLN A 529 -12.30 1.43 -5.92
C GLN A 529 -13.41 0.86 -5.04
N ASP A 530 -14.09 1.74 -4.31
CA ASP A 530 -15.34 1.43 -3.65
C ASP A 530 -16.45 1.34 -4.72
N ILE A 531 -17.15 0.21 -4.78
CA ILE A 531 -18.18 -0.04 -5.80
C ILE A 531 -19.51 -0.39 -5.13
N SER A 532 -20.59 -0.26 -5.89
CA SER A 532 -21.94 -0.56 -5.40
C SER A 532 -22.03 -2.00 -4.93
N GLU A 533 -22.84 -2.24 -3.90
CA GLU A 533 -23.33 -3.57 -3.59
C GLU A 533 -24.15 -4.13 -4.78
N PRO A 534 -24.33 -5.47 -4.87
CA PRO A 534 -25.18 -6.09 -5.89
C PRO A 534 -26.56 -5.44 -5.93
N THR A 535 -26.88 -4.78 -7.04
CA THR A 535 -28.14 -4.05 -7.19
C THR A 535 -29.12 -4.84 -8.04
N TYR A 536 -30.34 -5.04 -7.54
CA TYR A 536 -31.34 -5.95 -8.12
C TYR A 536 -32.44 -5.21 -8.85
N LEU A 537 -32.68 -5.55 -10.11
CA LEU A 537 -33.71 -4.89 -10.91
C LEU A 537 -34.63 -5.94 -11.48
N SER A 538 -35.85 -5.97 -10.95
CA SER A 538 -36.84 -7.01 -11.27
C SER A 538 -37.93 -6.44 -12.16
N TYR A 539 -38.19 -7.09 -13.30
CA TYR A 539 -39.21 -6.68 -14.27
C TYR A 539 -40.29 -7.76 -14.36
N HIS A 540 -41.51 -7.38 -14.01
CA HIS A 540 -42.68 -8.24 -13.91
C HIS A 540 -43.61 -8.02 -15.09
N ASN A 541 -43.98 -9.10 -15.79
CA ASN A 541 -45.04 -9.06 -16.79
C ASN A 541 -46.41 -9.27 -16.15
N ASP A 542 -47.10 -8.19 -15.77
CA ASP A 542 -48.46 -8.19 -15.18
C ASP A 542 -49.52 -7.79 -16.21
N SER A 543 -49.27 -8.03 -17.50
CA SER A 543 -50.17 -7.60 -18.57
C SER A 543 -51.51 -8.37 -18.60
N ASP A 544 -51.73 -9.31 -17.69
CA ASP A 544 -53.06 -9.89 -17.44
C ASP A 544 -53.94 -9.04 -16.50
N TYR A 545 -53.39 -7.97 -15.93
CA TYR A 545 -54.08 -6.97 -15.14
C TYR A 545 -54.23 -5.65 -15.91
N ILE A 546 -55.30 -4.93 -15.57
CA ILE A 546 -55.68 -3.64 -16.15
C ILE A 546 -56.00 -2.68 -15.01
N GLN A 547 -55.32 -1.55 -14.96
CA GLN A 547 -55.56 -0.47 -14.01
C GLN A 547 -56.80 0.33 -14.43
N ILE A 548 -57.74 0.48 -13.50
CA ILE A 548 -58.93 1.32 -13.63
C ILE A 548 -59.17 2.00 -12.27
N ALA A 549 -59.23 3.33 -12.27
CA ALA A 549 -59.53 4.18 -11.11
C ALA A 549 -58.66 3.90 -9.87
N GLY A 550 -57.36 3.68 -10.06
CA GLY A 550 -56.43 3.39 -8.96
C GLY A 550 -56.51 1.97 -8.41
N HIS A 551 -57.15 1.05 -9.14
CA HIS A 551 -57.21 -0.38 -8.79
C HIS A 551 -56.86 -1.25 -9.99
N VAL A 552 -56.27 -2.41 -9.77
CA VAL A 552 -55.98 -3.38 -10.84
C VAL A 552 -56.96 -4.54 -10.88
N TYR A 553 -57.40 -4.89 -12.09
CA TYR A 553 -58.38 -5.94 -12.32
C TYR A 553 -57.96 -6.84 -13.48
N THR A 554 -58.28 -8.12 -13.38
CA THR A 554 -58.23 -9.06 -14.50
C THR A 554 -59.41 -8.84 -15.44
N ARG A 555 -59.28 -9.25 -16.72
CA ARG A 555 -60.40 -9.17 -17.68
C ARG A 555 -61.71 -9.80 -17.18
N PRO A 556 -61.70 -10.99 -16.53
CA PRO A 556 -62.93 -11.57 -15.97
C PRO A 556 -63.58 -10.70 -14.90
N GLN A 557 -62.78 -10.04 -14.04
CA GLN A 557 -63.30 -9.13 -13.01
C GLN A 557 -63.97 -7.90 -13.63
N ILE A 558 -63.39 -7.35 -14.70
CA ILE A 558 -63.99 -6.22 -15.43
C ILE A 558 -65.27 -6.65 -16.14
N ASN A 559 -65.26 -7.78 -16.85
CA ASN A 559 -66.44 -8.31 -17.53
C ASN A 559 -67.60 -8.64 -16.58
N ALA A 560 -67.30 -8.97 -15.33
CA ALA A 560 -68.30 -9.26 -14.31
C ALA A 560 -68.89 -7.99 -13.65
N ASN A 561 -68.34 -6.80 -13.92
CA ASN A 561 -68.72 -5.56 -13.23
C ASN A 561 -69.05 -4.43 -14.24
N PRO A 562 -70.34 -4.14 -14.47
CA PRO A 562 -70.77 -3.06 -15.36
C PRO A 562 -70.22 -1.67 -15.00
N SER A 563 -69.98 -1.40 -13.71
CA SER A 563 -69.42 -0.13 -13.26
C SER A 563 -67.95 0.04 -13.67
N LEU A 564 -67.18 -1.06 -13.72
CA LEU A 564 -65.79 -1.03 -14.22
C LEU A 564 -65.76 -0.85 -15.74
N LEU A 565 -66.62 -1.57 -16.47
CA LEU A 565 -66.73 -1.43 -17.93
C LEU A 565 -67.06 0.00 -18.37
N ALA A 566 -67.86 0.74 -17.60
CA ALA A 566 -68.19 2.13 -17.90
C ALA A 566 -66.98 3.08 -17.84
N LEU A 567 -65.94 2.70 -17.10
CA LEU A 567 -64.70 3.47 -16.96
C LEU A 567 -63.68 3.14 -18.06
N VAL A 568 -63.90 2.07 -18.83
CA VAL A 568 -62.91 1.58 -19.79
C VAL A 568 -62.67 2.55 -20.96
N LYS A 569 -61.40 2.77 -21.27
CA LYS A 569 -60.85 3.58 -22.34
C LYS A 569 -59.75 2.81 -23.09
N PRO A 570 -59.66 2.95 -24.42
CA PRO A 570 -60.59 3.69 -25.27
C PRO A 570 -61.97 3.00 -25.32
N THR A 571 -63.05 3.76 -25.53
CA THR A 571 -64.43 3.26 -25.38
C THR A 571 -64.80 2.15 -26.38
N ASN A 572 -64.07 2.02 -27.47
CA ASN A 572 -64.21 0.91 -28.43
C ASN A 572 -63.72 -0.43 -27.88
N CYS A 573 -63.04 -0.45 -26.73
CA CYS A 573 -62.70 -1.68 -26.02
C CYS A 573 -63.86 -2.29 -25.23
N VAL A 574 -65.04 -1.64 -25.22
CA VAL A 574 -66.27 -2.19 -24.63
C VAL A 574 -67.25 -2.49 -25.75
N ILE A 575 -67.60 -3.76 -25.92
CA ILE A 575 -68.62 -4.21 -26.85
C ILE A 575 -69.99 -4.01 -26.19
N ALA A 576 -70.90 -3.36 -26.92
CA ALA A 576 -72.30 -3.19 -26.54
C ALA A 576 -73.09 -4.52 -26.67
N SER A 577 -72.69 -5.53 -25.91
CA SER A 577 -73.43 -6.77 -25.70
C SER A 577 -74.37 -6.63 -24.48
N SER A 578 -75.27 -7.60 -24.28
CA SER A 578 -76.11 -7.68 -23.07
C SER A 578 -75.81 -8.99 -22.33
N PRO A 579 -74.99 -8.97 -21.26
CA PRO A 579 -74.33 -7.81 -20.64
C PRO A 579 -73.14 -7.28 -21.46
N PRO A 580 -72.73 -6.00 -21.31
CA PRO A 580 -71.57 -5.44 -22.00
C PRO A 580 -70.29 -6.17 -21.58
N THR A 581 -69.32 -6.27 -22.49
CA THR A 581 -68.07 -7.01 -22.25
C THR A 581 -66.88 -6.31 -22.90
N LEU A 582 -65.68 -6.59 -22.43
CA LEU A 582 -64.44 -6.19 -23.08
C LEU A 582 -64.30 -6.86 -24.45
N ALA A 583 -63.87 -6.09 -25.44
CA ALA A 583 -63.54 -6.60 -26.76
C ALA A 583 -62.45 -7.69 -26.68
N SER A 584 -62.55 -8.71 -27.55
CA SER A 584 -61.68 -9.89 -27.54
C SER A 584 -60.23 -9.59 -27.94
N ASP A 585 -59.98 -8.45 -28.56
CA ASP A 585 -58.69 -7.96 -29.02
C ASP A 585 -58.08 -6.89 -28.11
N CYS A 586 -58.89 -6.17 -27.32
CA CYS A 586 -58.38 -5.24 -26.32
C CYS A 586 -57.76 -5.97 -25.13
N PHE A 587 -56.76 -5.35 -24.48
CA PHE A 587 -56.11 -5.79 -23.22
C PHE A 587 -55.85 -7.30 -23.12
N GLN A 588 -55.35 -7.91 -24.19
CA GLN A 588 -54.95 -9.30 -24.15
C GLN A 588 -53.61 -9.44 -23.42
N PRO A 589 -53.45 -10.47 -22.56
CA PRO A 589 -52.15 -10.84 -22.00
C PRO A 589 -51.10 -10.93 -23.12
N ILE A 590 -49.96 -10.24 -22.95
CA ILE A 590 -48.87 -10.23 -23.92
C ILE A 590 -47.61 -10.86 -23.31
N THR A 591 -46.73 -11.38 -24.16
CA THR A 591 -45.36 -11.69 -23.72
C THR A 591 -44.53 -10.41 -23.75
N LEU A 592 -43.44 -10.31 -22.98
CA LEU A 592 -42.55 -9.14 -22.96
C LEU A 592 -41.13 -9.47 -23.49
N ASN A 593 -40.58 -8.63 -24.36
CA ASN A 593 -39.18 -8.60 -24.76
C ASN A 593 -38.55 -7.39 -24.07
N GLN A 594 -37.33 -7.58 -23.61
CA GLN A 594 -36.58 -6.57 -22.91
C GLN A 594 -35.16 -6.53 -23.44
N GLU A 595 -34.64 -5.32 -23.65
CA GLU A 595 -33.25 -5.05 -23.90
C GLU A 595 -32.77 -4.00 -22.89
N TRP A 596 -31.55 -4.19 -22.43
CA TRP A 596 -30.95 -3.42 -21.36
C TRP A 596 -29.67 -2.77 -21.88
N THR A 597 -29.58 -1.45 -21.87
CA THR A 597 -28.37 -0.71 -22.24
C THR A 597 -27.97 0.22 -21.11
N ALA A 598 -26.67 0.42 -20.91
CA ALA A 598 -26.15 1.34 -19.91
C ALA A 598 -25.02 2.20 -20.51
N GLY A 599 -24.71 3.32 -19.85
CA GLY A 599 -23.62 4.22 -20.27
C GLY A 599 -23.82 4.91 -21.63
N GLY A 600 -25.04 4.91 -22.18
CA GLY A 600 -25.32 5.42 -23.52
C GLY A 600 -24.89 4.48 -24.66
N SER A 601 -24.56 3.21 -24.36
CA SER A 601 -24.26 2.19 -25.37
C SER A 601 -25.49 1.89 -26.23
N ALA A 602 -25.28 1.70 -27.54
CA ALA A 602 -26.31 1.23 -28.46
C ALA A 602 -26.47 -0.30 -28.44
N ILE A 603 -25.53 -1.03 -27.83
CA ILE A 603 -25.50 -2.49 -27.78
C ILE A 603 -26.14 -2.94 -26.46
N PRO A 604 -27.19 -3.79 -26.52
CA PRO A 604 -27.77 -4.38 -25.32
C PRO A 604 -26.73 -5.19 -24.53
N LEU A 605 -26.66 -4.97 -23.22
CA LEU A 605 -25.88 -5.75 -22.25
C LEU A 605 -26.66 -6.96 -21.75
N TYR A 606 -28.00 -6.91 -21.81
CA TYR A 606 -28.89 -7.96 -21.39
C TYR A 606 -30.15 -7.96 -22.24
N THR A 607 -30.63 -9.14 -22.61
CA THR A 607 -31.89 -9.28 -23.36
C THR A 607 -32.74 -10.43 -22.84
N VAL A 608 -34.06 -10.23 -22.87
CA VAL A 608 -35.09 -11.23 -22.58
C VAL A 608 -36.04 -11.28 -23.76
N SER A 609 -36.39 -12.49 -24.18
CA SER A 609 -37.37 -12.71 -25.24
C SER A 609 -38.57 -13.51 -24.75
N ALA A 610 -39.76 -13.00 -25.06
CA ALA A 610 -41.06 -13.59 -24.79
C ALA A 610 -41.28 -14.00 -23.32
N LEU A 611 -41.03 -13.09 -22.38
CA LEU A 611 -41.35 -13.25 -20.96
C LEU A 611 -42.87 -13.44 -20.78
N PRO A 612 -43.35 -14.60 -20.29
CA PRO A 612 -44.78 -14.88 -20.15
C PRO A 612 -45.48 -13.98 -19.14
N VAL A 613 -46.81 -13.88 -19.23
CA VAL A 613 -47.60 -13.22 -18.18
C VAL A 613 -47.45 -13.97 -16.86
N ARG A 614 -47.47 -13.22 -15.75
CA ARG A 614 -47.18 -13.73 -14.40
C ARG A 614 -45.75 -14.24 -14.19
N SER A 615 -44.82 -13.93 -15.10
CA SER A 615 -43.39 -14.21 -14.96
C SER A 615 -42.58 -12.92 -14.84
N TYR A 616 -41.41 -13.02 -14.20
CA TYR A 616 -40.50 -11.90 -14.03
C TYR A 616 -39.09 -12.26 -14.50
N THR A 617 -38.31 -11.25 -14.85
CA THR A 617 -36.86 -11.35 -15.00
C THR A 617 -36.18 -10.48 -13.95
N ARG A 618 -34.96 -10.83 -13.57
CA ARG A 618 -34.15 -10.06 -12.63
C ARG A 618 -32.75 -9.90 -13.17
N VAL A 619 -32.27 -8.66 -13.19
CA VAL A 619 -30.89 -8.32 -13.49
C VAL A 619 -30.19 -7.93 -12.20
N VAL A 620 -28.93 -8.34 -12.04
CA VAL A 620 -28.08 -7.89 -10.93
C VAL A 620 -26.84 -7.23 -11.50
N LEU A 621 -26.48 -6.05 -10.98
CA LEU A 621 -25.37 -5.26 -11.52
C LEU A 621 -24.47 -4.66 -10.44
N LEU A 622 -23.26 -4.30 -10.87
CA LEU A 622 -22.23 -3.61 -10.09
C LEU A 622 -21.77 -2.34 -10.84
N THR A 623 -21.67 -1.20 -10.14
CA THR A 623 -21.23 0.10 -10.71
C THR A 623 -20.59 0.97 -9.62
N ASP A 624 -20.37 2.26 -9.85
CA ASP A 624 -19.77 3.17 -8.85
C ASP A 624 -20.76 3.57 -7.74
N VAL A 625 -20.30 3.63 -6.50
CA VAL A 625 -21.09 4.15 -5.35
C VAL A 625 -21.39 5.64 -5.54
N GLY A 626 -22.60 6.06 -5.16
CA GLY A 626 -23.02 7.46 -5.12
C GLY A 626 -23.20 8.10 -6.50
N THR A 627 -22.93 7.37 -7.58
CA THR A 627 -23.23 7.80 -8.93
C THR A 627 -24.67 7.49 -9.30
N ALA A 628 -25.27 8.33 -10.15
CA ALA A 628 -26.52 8.00 -10.81
C ALA A 628 -26.18 7.38 -12.17
N THR A 629 -26.28 6.06 -12.29
CA THR A 629 -26.11 5.42 -13.61
C THR A 629 -27.41 5.60 -14.38
N SER A 630 -27.30 6.27 -15.52
CA SER A 630 -28.40 6.35 -16.47
C SER A 630 -28.51 5.01 -17.18
N ILE A 631 -29.56 4.27 -16.85
CA ILE A 631 -29.86 3.01 -17.48
C ILE A 631 -30.92 3.30 -18.55
N ALA A 632 -30.61 2.93 -19.78
CA ALA A 632 -31.50 3.03 -20.90
C ALA A 632 -32.06 1.63 -21.17
N ASP A 633 -33.22 1.36 -20.61
CA ASP A 633 -33.94 0.12 -20.87
C ASP A 633 -34.79 0.29 -22.12
N LYS A 634 -34.46 -0.47 -23.17
CA LYS A 634 -35.37 -0.67 -24.29
C LYS A 634 -36.22 -1.88 -23.98
N ILE A 635 -37.28 -1.70 -23.19
CA ILE A 635 -38.34 -2.71 -23.11
C ILE A 635 -39.07 -2.68 -24.45
N GLN A 636 -38.72 -3.59 -25.33
CA GLN A 636 -39.23 -3.61 -26.69
C GLN A 636 -40.56 -4.37 -26.79
N ILE A 637 -41.51 -4.20 -25.85
CA ILE A 637 -42.89 -4.68 -26.05
C ILE A 637 -43.95 -3.76 -25.41
N CYS A 638 -44.76 -3.16 -26.30
CA CYS A 638 -46.22 -3.00 -26.24
C CYS A 638 -46.73 -2.75 -27.69
N GLN A 639 -46.48 -3.67 -28.62
CA GLN A 639 -47.03 -3.58 -29.99
C GLN A 639 -48.07 -4.69 -30.19
N PRO A 640 -49.36 -4.33 -30.13
CA PRO A 640 -50.26 -4.64 -31.23
C PRO A 640 -50.86 -3.35 -31.80
N ALA A 641 -51.40 -3.45 -33.01
CA ALA A 641 -51.90 -2.32 -33.78
C ALA A 641 -52.90 -1.46 -32.98
N SER A 642 -52.53 -0.18 -32.78
CA SER A 642 -53.37 0.94 -32.33
C SER A 642 -53.81 0.97 -30.85
N ALA A 643 -53.64 2.18 -30.28
CA ALA A 643 -54.10 2.71 -28.99
C ALA A 643 -53.26 2.39 -27.73
N ALA A 644 -52.66 3.48 -27.24
CA ALA A 644 -51.92 3.74 -26.00
C ALA A 644 -51.93 2.66 -24.90
N VAL A 645 -50.73 2.13 -24.63
CA VAL A 645 -50.38 1.40 -23.41
C VAL A 645 -49.22 2.16 -22.77
N LYS A 646 -49.31 2.49 -21.48
CA LYS A 646 -48.29 3.27 -20.76
C LYS A 646 -48.13 2.76 -19.31
N PRO A 647 -47.02 2.11 -18.89
CA PRO A 647 -46.82 1.69 -17.48
C PRO A 647 -46.03 2.61 -16.53
N VAL A 648 -46.25 2.40 -15.21
CA VAL A 648 -45.53 2.99 -14.05
C VAL A 648 -45.55 2.17 -12.74
N LYS A 649 -44.64 2.19 -11.73
CA LYS A 649 -43.20 2.55 -11.41
C LYS A 649 -43.17 2.87 -9.88
N THR A 650 -42.03 3.24 -9.31
CA THR A 650 -41.91 4.42 -8.42
C THR A 650 -42.35 5.70 -9.18
N GLN A 651 -43.51 5.65 -9.85
CA GLN A 651 -44.19 6.51 -10.84
C GLN A 651 -43.39 7.43 -11.83
N ARG A 652 -43.10 6.98 -13.06
CA ARG A 652 -42.87 7.66 -14.36
C ARG A 652 -43.27 6.80 -15.54
N ASP A 653 -43.96 7.45 -16.46
CA ASP A 653 -44.99 6.79 -17.22
C ASP A 653 -44.88 6.84 -18.74
N LEU A 654 -45.05 5.67 -19.36
CA LEU A 654 -44.50 5.26 -20.65
C LEU A 654 -45.36 5.68 -21.84
N THR A 655 -45.15 6.88 -22.40
CA THR A 655 -45.97 7.38 -23.51
C THR A 655 -45.53 7.00 -24.93
N ALA A 656 -44.42 6.27 -25.13
CA ALA A 656 -43.83 6.04 -26.45
C ALA A 656 -43.11 4.69 -26.60
N SER A 657 -42.98 4.20 -27.84
CA SER A 657 -42.35 2.95 -28.29
C SER A 657 -40.84 2.80 -27.96
N THR A 658 -40.28 3.72 -27.20
CA THR A 658 -38.90 3.75 -26.70
C THR A 658 -38.87 4.79 -25.59
N PHE A 659 -38.47 4.43 -24.36
CA PHE A 659 -38.13 5.42 -23.34
C PHE A 659 -36.70 5.19 -22.87
N ASN A 660 -35.95 6.29 -22.74
CA ASN A 660 -34.58 6.33 -22.24
C ASN A 660 -34.61 6.97 -20.84
N HIS A 661 -33.76 6.48 -19.92
CA HIS A 661 -33.44 7.02 -18.60
C HIS A 661 -34.40 6.68 -17.44
N SER A 662 -34.08 5.61 -16.73
CA SER A 662 -34.06 5.63 -15.25
C SER A 662 -32.65 6.05 -14.80
N THR A 663 -32.57 6.97 -13.84
CA THR A 663 -31.34 7.25 -13.09
C THR A 663 -31.45 6.50 -11.79
N ILE A 664 -30.69 5.43 -11.64
CA ILE A 664 -30.61 4.68 -10.40
C ILE A 664 -29.43 5.23 -9.63
N THR A 665 -29.65 5.68 -8.39
CA THR A 665 -28.57 6.10 -7.50
C THR A 665 -28.18 4.94 -6.62
N PHE A 666 -26.90 4.62 -6.59
CA PHE A 666 -26.36 3.48 -5.84
C PHE A 666 -25.82 3.95 -4.50
N TRP A 667 -26.32 3.40 -3.39
CA TRP A 667 -25.93 3.81 -2.05
C TRP A 667 -25.18 2.69 -1.34
N ARG A 668 -24.10 3.06 -0.65
CA ARG A 668 -23.32 2.14 0.18
C ARG A 668 -24.18 1.53 1.29
N GLY A 669 -24.01 0.23 1.54
CA GLY A 669 -24.67 -0.51 2.61
C GLY A 669 -26.18 -0.70 2.39
N SER A 670 -26.69 -0.33 1.22
CA SER A 670 -28.07 -0.56 0.82
C SER A 670 -28.06 -1.39 -0.45
N TYR A 671 -28.60 -2.60 -0.36
CA TYR A 671 -29.03 -3.27 -1.57
C TYR A 671 -30.12 -2.40 -2.17
N SER A 672 -29.86 -1.78 -3.32
CA SER A 672 -30.92 -1.14 -4.08
C SER A 672 -31.70 -2.24 -4.79
N TRP A 673 -33.02 -2.27 -4.62
CA TRP A 673 -33.88 -3.08 -5.46
C TRP A 673 -35.03 -2.25 -6.01
N GLU A 674 -35.23 -2.35 -7.31
CA GLU A 674 -36.37 -1.73 -7.98
C GLU A 674 -37.21 -2.81 -8.65
N HIS A 675 -38.52 -2.69 -8.47
CA HIS A 675 -39.50 -3.58 -9.07
C HIS A 675 -40.30 -2.79 -10.08
N TYR A 676 -40.24 -3.24 -11.32
CA TYR A 676 -40.99 -2.69 -12.43
C TYR A 676 -42.08 -3.69 -12.80
N SER A 677 -43.32 -3.21 -12.93
CA SER A 677 -44.48 -4.03 -13.26
C SER A 677 -45.17 -3.46 -14.50
N CYS A 678 -45.34 -4.30 -15.51
CA CYS A 678 -46.02 -3.94 -16.75
C CYS A 678 -47.50 -4.33 -16.66
N VAL A 679 -48.38 -3.33 -16.52
CA VAL A 679 -49.85 -3.49 -16.41
C VAL A 679 -50.51 -2.66 -17.52
N PHE A 680 -51.68 -3.06 -18.01
CA PHE A 680 -52.45 -2.24 -18.94
C PHE A 680 -53.15 -1.08 -18.22
N ILE A 681 -53.42 0.01 -18.94
CA ILE A 681 -54.21 1.11 -18.39
C ILE A 681 -55.51 1.19 -19.14
N GLY A 682 -56.56 1.06 -18.36
CA GLY A 682 -57.89 0.87 -18.88
C GLY A 682 -58.76 2.11 -18.82
N ASP A 683 -58.34 3.26 -18.30
CA ASP A 683 -59.26 4.38 -18.01
C ASP A 683 -58.70 5.79 -18.32
N ASP A 684 -57.69 5.88 -19.19
CA ASP A 684 -56.95 7.13 -19.53
C ASP A 684 -56.30 7.83 -18.31
N SER A 685 -56.16 7.14 -17.17
CA SER A 685 -55.47 7.68 -16.00
C SER A 685 -54.01 8.06 -16.31
N ASP A 686 -53.49 9.06 -15.58
CA ASP A 686 -52.07 9.38 -15.65
C ASP A 686 -51.31 8.14 -15.24
N PRO A 687 -50.34 7.67 -16.03
CA PRO A 687 -50.29 6.24 -16.05
C PRO A 687 -49.42 5.58 -14.95
N GLY A 688 -48.70 6.21 -14.01
CA GLY A 688 -48.53 7.54 -13.45
C GLY A 688 -49.13 7.62 -12.04
N ALA A 689 -50.35 7.11 -11.89
CA ALA A 689 -51.21 7.27 -10.73
C ALA A 689 -51.17 6.05 -9.80
N PRO A 690 -51.14 6.21 -8.46
CA PRO A 690 -51.01 5.09 -7.54
C PRO A 690 -52.13 4.07 -7.72
N ASP A 691 -51.83 2.79 -7.50
CA ASP A 691 -52.85 1.73 -7.47
C ASP A 691 -52.59 0.65 -6.41
N ASP A 692 -53.46 -0.35 -6.36
CA ASP A 692 -53.43 -1.43 -5.37
C ASP A 692 -52.70 -2.71 -5.83
N ARG A 693 -51.92 -2.67 -6.93
CA ARG A 693 -51.33 -3.89 -7.52
C ARG A 693 -50.42 -4.65 -6.57
N ALA A 694 -49.72 -3.95 -5.68
CA ALA A 694 -48.89 -4.56 -4.65
C ALA A 694 -49.66 -5.49 -3.69
N ASN A 695 -50.97 -5.27 -3.56
CA ASN A 695 -51.85 -6.04 -2.68
C ASN A 695 -52.71 -7.07 -3.45
N VAL A 696 -52.96 -6.83 -4.74
CA VAL A 696 -53.90 -7.61 -5.55
C VAL A 696 -53.20 -8.62 -6.45
N VAL A 697 -52.00 -8.30 -6.93
CA VAL A 697 -51.21 -9.24 -7.74
C VAL A 697 -50.59 -10.27 -6.81
N ALA A 698 -50.85 -11.55 -7.09
CA ALA A 698 -50.34 -12.63 -6.26
C ALA A 698 -48.79 -12.63 -6.21
N PRO A 699 -48.18 -12.95 -5.05
CA PRO A 699 -46.74 -13.13 -4.95
C PRO A 699 -46.26 -14.16 -5.97
N ARG A 700 -45.18 -13.83 -6.68
CA ARG A 700 -44.61 -14.71 -7.71
C ARG A 700 -43.54 -15.57 -7.07
N THR A 701 -43.67 -16.88 -7.19
CA THR A 701 -42.62 -17.82 -6.78
C THR A 701 -41.55 -17.90 -7.86
N ASP A 702 -40.29 -17.99 -7.45
CA ASP A 702 -39.15 -18.32 -8.31
C ASP A 702 -39.44 -19.64 -9.05
N GLY A 703 -39.89 -19.56 -10.30
CA GLY A 703 -40.36 -20.73 -11.07
C GLY A 703 -41.55 -20.51 -12.00
N ALA A 704 -42.13 -19.30 -12.09
CA ALA A 704 -43.10 -18.99 -13.15
C ALA A 704 -42.44 -19.11 -14.54
N ALA A 705 -43.23 -19.52 -15.54
CA ALA A 705 -42.80 -19.93 -16.89
C ALA A 705 -41.59 -19.12 -17.40
N THR A 706 -40.51 -19.84 -17.70
CA THR A 706 -39.25 -19.24 -18.14
C THR A 706 -39.42 -18.57 -19.50
N PRO A 707 -38.84 -17.37 -19.69
CA PRO A 707 -38.76 -16.75 -21.01
C PRO A 707 -38.13 -17.71 -22.03
N THR A 708 -38.44 -17.50 -23.31
CA THR A 708 -37.96 -18.38 -24.39
C THR A 708 -36.44 -18.27 -24.56
N ALA A 709 -35.87 -17.10 -24.25
CA ALA A 709 -34.43 -16.89 -24.14
C ALA A 709 -34.10 -15.73 -23.19
N ILE A 710 -33.03 -15.92 -22.41
CA ILE A 710 -32.32 -14.86 -21.69
C ILE A 710 -30.88 -14.87 -22.20
N GLN A 711 -30.34 -13.69 -22.54
CA GLN A 711 -28.93 -13.56 -22.93
C GLN A 711 -28.28 -12.41 -22.17
N VAL A 712 -27.22 -12.73 -21.43
CA VAL A 712 -26.26 -11.76 -20.90
C VAL A 712 -25.19 -11.55 -21.98
N LEU A 713 -25.11 -10.33 -22.52
CA LEU A 713 -24.18 -9.94 -23.60
C LEU A 713 -22.94 -9.20 -23.05
N PHE A 714 -22.83 -9.11 -21.72
CA PHE A 714 -21.76 -8.44 -21.00
C PHE A 714 -20.39 -9.12 -21.16
#